data_AF-A0A933FDI5-F1
#
_entry.id   AF-A0A933FDI5-F1
#
_cell.length_a   1.000
_cell.length_b   1.000
_cell.length_c   1.000
_cell.angle_alpha   90.00
_cell.angle_beta   90.00
_cell.angle_gamma   90.00
#
_symmetry.space_group_name_H-M   'P 1'
#
loop_
_entity.id
_entity.type
_entity.pdbx_description
1 polymer ?
#
loop_
_entity_poly.entity_id
_entity_poly.type
_entity_poly.pdbx_seq_one_letter_code
_entity_poly.pdbx_strand_id
1 'polypeptide(L)'
;MIPRIVTTTGLLILLWLPLQSQSLSPLTGSWNFIPQNSHEIGLYGTLLINIREEAGAVTILQKWGTTRFFVDSLTLPVDGTQTKLAVSSRVWPANVFMGLSMPVGGSRLLSATVLDGGNTLRVTDEYTLRSSQGSSPITVTHTYGVSENGNVLTYTMERSSRRTGPKVIFTLKQPGYREAYTVRLEDNWEINGSLPLQAFYISLQGLANTDSPRMYILYPPNWPFTYVQSVYEFYRDKRHFTFKELRSVSGALKALRPFMQGYVVWDKNVRTSLIVAFTVAGLERAVVVTEDLIKEAEAAGLQKVEDFRGRFVGKTDAEIYQWAYDRYWQRCSKDYIIWLGGEHGTIMKPGVADFGVAKKVFFNDLSSRPTDTLEYNLARRVLGEMNPMSMVMGWHSYAKDYEREHVTLTSSFGHRVEGLHTLPNLSFSSLVPATPGFQFKNNHNIRPGKDYSPRNKVYISCIQTDGIGLGAWLKPGRGEIPYAWEVLMNYVWMAPAMAEYFYTMATPNDYFIGCLSGPGYMYPKAVPPHLLPPLIAKSREFMQLLDLRVFEIMDYSEGATVEGNTNLTKRVVDEYYKGMPEAIGFINGYSPSHTFTVRDGKPFISYDYYLSPTRPEADAVADLQELTRINAKRPYFLLIHVRESSDIKRVKGILDKLGPEFDVVSLDVFLTMAGKKPTFQERFLDTRDTRSETSDSE
;
A
#
# COMPACT_ATOMS: atom_id res chain seq x y z
N MET A 1 -56.01 -50.83 30.19
CA MET A 1 -55.58 -52.24 30.25
C MET A 1 -54.08 -52.25 30.49
N ILE A 2 -53.66 -52.69 31.68
CA ILE A 2 -52.28 -52.78 32.21
C ILE A 2 -51.54 -53.89 31.43
N PRO A 3 -50.23 -53.81 31.08
CA PRO A 3 -49.09 -53.91 32.03
C PRO A 3 -47.80 -53.18 31.55
N ARG A 4 -46.63 -53.13 32.19
CA ARG A 4 -46.05 -53.45 33.51
C ARG A 4 -44.66 -52.78 33.50
N ILE A 5 -44.21 -52.31 34.65
CA ILE A 5 -42.82 -51.92 34.92
C ILE A 5 -41.91 -53.15 34.77
N VAL A 6 -40.83 -53.02 33.98
CA VAL A 6 -39.67 -53.91 34.02
C VAL A 6 -38.44 -53.07 34.35
N THR A 7 -38.02 -53.15 35.60
CA THR A 7 -36.74 -52.66 36.11
C THR A 7 -35.64 -53.56 35.55
N THR A 8 -34.78 -53.01 34.68
CA THR A 8 -33.57 -53.70 34.22
C THR A 8 -32.36 -52.88 34.63
N THR A 9 -31.61 -53.42 35.60
CA THR A 9 -30.33 -52.92 36.10
C THR A 9 -29.29 -53.03 34.99
N GLY A 10 -29.06 -51.95 34.26
CA GLY A 10 -28.02 -51.87 33.22
C GLY A 10 -26.68 -51.49 33.81
N LEU A 11 -25.74 -52.43 33.81
CA LEU A 11 -24.31 -52.24 34.07
C LEU A 11 -23.78 -51.05 33.23
N LEU A 12 -23.36 -49.95 33.87
CA LEU A 12 -22.60 -48.90 33.21
C LEU A 12 -21.18 -49.44 32.96
N ILE A 13 -20.94 -49.96 31.77
CA ILE A 13 -19.59 -50.20 31.27
C ILE A 13 -18.99 -48.83 31.02
N LEU A 14 -18.14 -48.37 31.94
CA LEU A 14 -17.20 -47.27 31.72
C LEU A 14 -16.24 -47.69 30.61
N LEU A 15 -16.62 -47.43 29.36
CA LEU A 15 -15.70 -47.41 28.23
C LEU A 15 -14.69 -46.30 28.51
N TRP A 16 -13.50 -46.70 28.98
CA TRP A 16 -12.30 -45.88 28.90
C TRP A 16 -12.03 -45.59 27.43
N LEU A 17 -12.55 -44.47 26.93
CA LEU A 17 -12.01 -43.84 25.74
C LEU A 17 -10.57 -43.46 26.09
N PRO A 18 -9.54 -43.95 25.37
CA PRO A 18 -8.19 -43.47 25.59
C PRO A 18 -8.21 -41.96 25.34
N LEU A 19 -7.70 -41.17 26.29
CA LEU A 19 -7.38 -39.77 26.03
C LEU A 19 -6.50 -39.76 24.77
N GLN A 20 -7.03 -39.29 23.65
CA GLN A 20 -6.20 -38.96 22.51
C GLN A 20 -5.21 -37.89 22.98
N SER A 21 -3.91 -38.21 22.97
CA SER A 21 -2.86 -37.23 23.21
C SER A 21 -3.04 -36.11 22.19
N GLN A 22 -3.40 -34.91 22.65
CA GLN A 22 -3.48 -33.74 21.77
C GLN A 22 -2.06 -33.39 21.33
N SER A 23 -1.76 -33.57 20.04
CA SER A 23 -0.44 -33.27 19.48
C SER A 23 -0.18 -31.76 19.48
N LEU A 24 1.05 -31.39 19.79
CA LEU A 24 1.60 -30.03 19.70
C LEU A 24 2.13 -29.70 18.30
N SER A 25 1.79 -30.49 17.28
CA SER A 25 2.31 -30.33 15.90
C SER A 25 2.36 -28.86 15.41
N PRO A 26 1.36 -27.99 15.65
CA PRO A 26 1.41 -26.59 15.22
C PRO A 26 2.48 -25.73 15.92
N LEU A 27 2.88 -26.07 17.15
CA LEU A 27 3.88 -25.35 17.94
C LEU A 27 5.30 -25.87 17.73
N THR A 28 5.44 -27.12 17.27
CA THR A 28 6.75 -27.74 17.04
C THR A 28 7.54 -27.02 15.95
N GLY A 29 8.82 -26.78 16.21
CA GLY A 29 9.70 -26.09 15.28
C GLY A 29 10.61 -25.06 15.94
N SER A 30 11.26 -24.25 15.10
CA SER A 30 12.13 -23.14 15.50
C SER A 30 11.41 -21.82 15.31
N TRP A 31 11.61 -20.89 16.24
CA TRP A 31 10.93 -19.60 16.28
C TRP A 31 11.93 -18.48 16.56
N ASN A 32 12.04 -17.54 15.63
CA ASN A 32 12.94 -16.40 15.65
C ASN A 32 12.25 -15.16 16.21
N PHE A 33 12.89 -14.49 17.15
CA PHE A 33 12.40 -13.26 17.78
C PHE A 33 12.12 -12.11 16.81
N ILE A 34 11.00 -11.41 17.05
CA ILE A 34 10.65 -10.13 16.43
C ILE A 34 10.73 -9.03 17.51
N PRO A 35 11.85 -8.29 17.59
CA PRO A 35 12.06 -7.31 18.66
C PRO A 35 10.96 -6.23 18.76
N GLN A 36 10.44 -5.77 17.62
CA GLN A 36 9.53 -4.62 17.53
C GLN A 36 8.17 -4.87 18.19
N ASN A 37 7.75 -6.13 18.28
CA ASN A 37 6.47 -6.55 18.86
C ASN A 37 6.66 -7.36 20.15
N SER A 38 7.78 -7.15 20.83
CA SER A 38 8.16 -7.95 21.98
C SER A 38 8.54 -7.09 23.17
N HIS A 39 8.43 -7.69 24.34
CA HIS A 39 9.01 -7.16 25.56
C HIS A 39 10.52 -7.02 25.34
N GLU A 40 11.05 -5.90 25.82
CA GLU A 40 12.44 -5.55 25.70
C GLU A 40 13.30 -6.56 26.49
N ILE A 41 14.36 -7.08 25.85
CA ILE A 41 15.25 -8.10 26.43
C ILE A 41 16.71 -7.60 26.54
N GLY A 42 16.90 -6.28 26.47
CA GLY A 42 18.13 -5.54 26.71
C GLY A 42 19.37 -6.23 26.23
N LEU A 43 20.13 -6.74 27.21
CA LEU A 43 21.43 -7.38 27.03
C LEU A 43 21.46 -8.44 25.93
N TYR A 44 20.37 -9.19 25.74
CA TYR A 44 20.35 -10.33 24.82
C TYR A 44 20.03 -9.94 23.37
N GLY A 45 19.13 -8.96 23.16
CA GLY A 45 18.69 -8.49 21.85
C GLY A 45 17.99 -9.51 20.94
N THR A 46 18.12 -10.81 21.19
CA THR A 46 17.55 -11.91 20.40
C THR A 46 17.03 -13.03 21.30
N LEU A 47 16.03 -13.76 20.81
CA LEU A 47 15.48 -14.96 21.43
C LEU A 47 15.22 -16.01 20.33
N LEU A 48 15.70 -17.22 20.53
CA LEU A 48 15.36 -18.38 19.71
C LEU A 48 14.61 -19.37 20.61
N ILE A 49 13.43 -19.79 20.18
CA ILE A 49 12.69 -20.87 20.85
C ILE A 49 12.63 -22.07 19.91
N ASN A 50 13.04 -23.23 20.39
CA ASN A 50 12.82 -24.50 19.71
C ASN A 50 11.89 -25.38 20.56
N ILE A 51 10.78 -25.81 19.97
CA ILE A 51 9.79 -26.69 20.63
C ILE A 51 9.79 -28.02 19.89
N ARG A 52 9.93 -29.11 20.64
CA ARG A 52 9.85 -30.48 20.11
C ARG A 52 8.88 -31.29 20.96
N GLU A 53 8.17 -32.20 20.32
CA GLU A 53 7.29 -33.16 20.98
C GLU A 53 7.84 -34.56 20.74
N GLU A 54 8.01 -35.35 21.80
CA GLU A 54 8.44 -36.74 21.72
C GLU A 54 7.77 -37.54 22.84
N ALA A 55 7.12 -38.65 22.50
CA ALA A 55 6.55 -39.62 23.43
C ALA A 55 5.67 -39.00 24.56
N GLY A 56 4.83 -38.00 24.24
CA GLY A 56 3.94 -37.36 25.21
C GLY A 56 4.63 -36.34 26.14
N ALA A 57 5.89 -36.01 25.88
CA ALA A 57 6.61 -34.93 26.51
C ALA A 57 6.95 -33.82 25.50
N VAL A 58 7.07 -32.60 26.00
CA VAL A 58 7.52 -31.44 25.23
C VAL A 58 8.90 -31.00 25.70
N THR A 59 9.82 -30.80 24.76
CA THR A 59 11.10 -30.14 25.00
C THR A 59 11.03 -28.69 24.51
N ILE A 60 11.27 -27.74 25.41
CA ILE A 60 11.32 -26.30 25.10
C ILE A 60 12.74 -25.82 25.36
N LEU A 61 13.43 -25.40 24.29
CA LEU A 61 14.76 -24.79 24.36
C LEU A 61 14.65 -23.30 24.04
N GLN A 62 15.02 -22.47 25.01
CA GLN A 62 15.09 -21.02 24.86
C GLN A 62 16.54 -20.57 24.88
N LYS A 63 17.00 -20.01 23.76
CA LYS A 63 18.32 -19.36 23.67
C LYS A 63 18.14 -17.85 23.59
N TRP A 64 18.56 -17.17 24.64
CA TRP A 64 18.55 -15.72 24.77
C TRP A 64 19.93 -15.20 24.36
N GLY A 65 20.00 -14.39 23.31
CA GLY A 65 21.26 -13.82 22.81
C GLY A 65 22.05 -14.71 21.84
N THR A 66 22.96 -14.08 21.10
CA THR A 66 23.84 -14.74 20.12
C THR A 66 25.25 -14.95 20.68
N THR A 67 26.05 -13.90 20.81
CA THR A 67 27.44 -13.94 21.30
C THR A 67 27.51 -14.03 22.82
N ARG A 68 26.79 -13.12 23.51
CA ARG A 68 26.52 -13.23 24.95
C ARG A 68 25.15 -13.86 25.07
N PHE A 69 25.08 -15.06 25.65
CA PHE A 69 23.85 -15.82 25.63
C PHE A 69 23.56 -16.57 26.93
N PHE A 70 22.30 -16.93 27.10
CA PHE A 70 21.80 -17.84 28.12
C PHE A 70 20.88 -18.87 27.46
N VAL A 71 20.97 -20.14 27.89
CA VAL A 71 20.11 -21.21 27.40
C VAL A 71 19.34 -21.81 28.58
N ASP A 72 18.01 -21.87 28.45
CA ASP A 72 17.15 -22.69 29.31
C ASP A 72 16.55 -23.82 28.46
N SER A 73 16.55 -25.03 29.00
CA SER A 73 16.04 -26.22 28.30
C SER A 73 15.22 -27.06 29.27
N LEU A 74 13.95 -27.26 28.94
CA LEU A 74 12.98 -27.97 29.76
C LEU A 74 12.44 -29.14 28.97
N THR A 75 12.27 -30.30 29.62
CA THR A 75 11.51 -31.43 29.07
C THR A 75 10.45 -31.82 30.09
N LEU A 76 9.17 -31.75 29.70
CA LEU A 76 8.03 -31.90 30.60
C LEU A 76 6.96 -32.79 29.97
N PRO A 77 6.33 -33.72 30.73
CA PRO A 77 5.07 -34.34 30.33
C PRO A 77 4.00 -33.27 30.09
N VAL A 78 3.16 -33.45 29.08
CA VAL A 78 2.12 -32.45 28.71
C VAL A 78 0.73 -32.76 29.29
N ASP A 79 0.65 -33.74 30.19
CA ASP A 79 -0.55 -34.21 30.88
C ASP A 79 -0.83 -33.43 32.19
N GLY A 80 -0.07 -32.37 32.46
CA GLY A 80 -0.15 -31.60 33.70
C GLY A 80 0.65 -32.18 34.87
N THR A 81 1.34 -33.31 34.69
CA THR A 81 2.17 -33.91 35.74
C THR A 81 3.27 -32.94 36.17
N GLN A 82 3.42 -32.78 37.49
CA GLN A 82 4.46 -31.94 38.07
C GLN A 82 5.83 -32.60 37.97
N THR A 83 6.79 -31.86 37.40
CA THR A 83 8.20 -32.27 37.26
C THR A 83 9.07 -31.32 38.07
N LYS A 84 9.92 -31.88 38.92
CA LYS A 84 10.89 -31.11 39.72
C LYS A 84 12.23 -31.05 39.00
N LEU A 85 12.72 -29.84 38.72
CA LEU A 85 14.03 -29.61 38.09
C LEU A 85 14.94 -28.78 38.99
N ALA A 86 16.25 -29.02 38.93
CA ALA A 86 17.23 -28.22 39.65
C ALA A 86 17.48 -26.88 38.95
N VAL A 87 17.70 -25.82 39.72
CA VAL A 87 18.15 -24.52 39.20
C VAL A 87 19.65 -24.60 38.89
N SER A 88 20.01 -24.58 37.62
CA SER A 88 21.40 -24.72 37.14
C SER A 88 22.12 -23.38 36.91
N SER A 89 21.38 -22.27 36.86
CA SER A 89 21.91 -20.93 36.59
C SER A 89 21.26 -19.89 37.47
N ARG A 90 22.01 -18.82 37.78
CA ARG A 90 21.51 -17.67 38.54
C ARG A 90 20.66 -16.70 37.71
N VAL A 91 20.69 -16.83 36.38
CA VAL A 91 20.14 -15.87 35.43
C VAL A 91 18.62 -15.92 35.41
N TRP A 92 17.98 -14.75 35.49
CA TRP A 92 16.55 -14.58 35.24
C TRP A 92 16.34 -13.81 33.92
N PRO A 93 16.27 -14.50 32.78
CA PRO A 93 16.70 -13.95 31.48
C PRO A 93 15.79 -12.84 30.93
N ALA A 94 14.50 -12.87 31.24
CA ALA A 94 13.57 -11.85 30.76
C ALA A 94 13.72 -10.49 31.49
N ASN A 95 14.45 -10.41 32.61
CA ASN A 95 14.68 -9.16 33.36
C ASN A 95 16.04 -9.16 34.08
N VAL A 96 17.13 -9.22 33.32
CA VAL A 96 18.51 -9.30 33.85
C VAL A 96 18.99 -8.05 34.61
N PHE A 97 18.28 -6.92 34.50
CA PHE A 97 18.63 -5.68 35.18
C PHE A 97 17.94 -5.50 36.54
N MET A 98 17.11 -6.45 36.97
CA MET A 98 16.58 -6.47 38.33
C MET A 98 17.61 -7.11 39.27
N GLY A 99 17.70 -6.62 40.51
CA GLY A 99 18.56 -7.16 41.58
C GLY A 99 18.08 -8.52 42.12
N LEU A 100 17.76 -9.45 41.22
CA LEU A 100 17.18 -10.76 41.48
C LEU A 100 18.07 -11.85 40.88
N SER A 101 18.13 -12.99 41.55
CA SER A 101 18.84 -14.16 41.05
C SER A 101 18.07 -15.44 41.36
N MET A 102 18.16 -16.41 40.45
CA MET A 102 17.68 -17.75 40.72
C MET A 102 18.69 -18.48 41.65
N PRO A 103 18.25 -19.16 42.71
CA PRO A 103 19.14 -19.82 43.66
C PRO A 103 19.67 -21.13 43.07
N VAL A 104 20.92 -21.13 42.57
CA VAL A 104 21.58 -22.33 42.03
C VAL A 104 21.58 -23.45 43.08
N GLY A 105 21.20 -24.66 42.66
CA GLY A 105 21.00 -25.82 43.55
C GLY A 105 19.63 -25.88 44.22
N GLY A 106 18.82 -24.82 44.11
CA GLY A 106 17.39 -24.86 44.44
C GLY A 106 16.58 -25.68 43.43
N SER A 107 15.25 -25.70 43.60
CA SER A 107 14.35 -26.45 42.71
C SER A 107 13.24 -25.60 42.12
N ARG A 108 12.88 -25.90 40.87
CA ARG A 108 11.69 -25.45 40.17
C ARG A 108 10.68 -26.61 40.13
N LEU A 109 9.41 -26.30 40.30
CA LEU A 109 8.30 -27.22 40.12
C LEU A 109 7.52 -26.78 38.87
N LEU A 110 7.56 -27.60 37.82
CA LEU A 110 6.98 -27.27 36.54
C LEU A 110 5.86 -28.23 36.15
N SER A 111 4.85 -27.74 35.45
CA SER A 111 3.84 -28.57 34.77
C SER A 111 3.54 -27.98 33.40
N ALA A 112 3.23 -28.82 32.42
CA ALA A 112 2.87 -28.39 31.07
C ALA A 112 1.51 -28.96 30.67
N THR A 113 0.72 -28.19 29.91
CA THR A 113 -0.60 -28.61 29.43
C THR A 113 -0.84 -28.05 28.03
N VAL A 114 -1.34 -28.90 27.14
CA VAL A 114 -1.78 -28.52 25.80
C VAL A 114 -3.22 -28.03 25.85
N LEU A 115 -3.50 -26.93 25.18
CA LEU A 115 -4.81 -26.29 25.10
C LEU A 115 -5.16 -26.03 23.62
N ASP A 116 -6.42 -25.65 23.37
CA ASP A 116 -6.91 -25.17 22.08
C ASP A 116 -6.61 -26.13 20.91
N GLY A 117 -6.70 -27.45 21.16
CA GLY A 117 -6.47 -28.47 20.14
C GLY A 117 -5.02 -28.57 19.65
N GLY A 118 -4.03 -28.17 20.45
CA GLY A 118 -2.61 -28.24 20.09
C GLY A 118 -1.96 -26.90 19.75
N ASN A 119 -2.76 -25.83 19.62
CA ASN A 119 -2.27 -24.51 19.22
C ASN A 119 -1.66 -23.70 20.37
N THR A 120 -1.96 -24.09 21.61
CA THR A 120 -1.49 -23.39 22.80
C THR A 120 -0.82 -24.37 23.77
N LEU A 121 0.38 -24.03 24.22
CA LEU A 121 1.09 -24.73 25.29
C LEU A 121 1.18 -23.80 26.51
N ARG A 122 0.65 -24.26 27.65
CA ARG A 122 0.81 -23.57 28.94
C ARG A 122 1.82 -24.32 29.80
N VAL A 123 2.79 -23.60 30.37
CA VAL A 123 3.73 -24.13 31.35
C VAL A 123 3.67 -23.28 32.63
N THR A 124 3.39 -23.91 33.76
CA THR A 124 3.46 -23.26 35.08
C THR A 124 4.81 -23.59 35.70
N ASP A 125 5.54 -22.59 36.18
CA ASP A 125 6.87 -22.70 36.79
C ASP A 125 6.87 -22.02 38.17
N GLU A 126 7.01 -22.81 39.22
CA GLU A 126 7.03 -22.37 40.61
C GLU A 126 8.42 -22.55 41.22
N TYR A 127 8.99 -21.47 41.74
CA TYR A 127 10.32 -21.48 42.36
C TYR A 127 10.51 -20.28 43.28
N THR A 128 11.69 -20.19 43.90
CA THR A 128 12.07 -19.02 44.72
C THR A 128 13.09 -18.15 43.99
N LEU A 129 12.97 -16.83 44.16
CA LEU A 129 13.97 -15.85 43.73
C LEU A 129 14.71 -15.31 44.95
N ARG A 130 16.02 -15.12 44.80
CA ARG A 130 16.86 -14.42 45.78
C ARG A 130 16.94 -12.93 45.43
N SER A 131 16.56 -12.09 46.38
CA SER A 131 16.66 -10.63 46.34
C SER A 131 17.57 -10.13 47.47
N SER A 132 17.71 -8.80 47.60
CA SER A 132 18.42 -8.19 48.74
C SER A 132 17.79 -8.48 50.11
N GLN A 133 16.53 -8.95 50.13
CA GLN A 133 15.78 -9.25 51.35
C GLN A 133 15.61 -10.77 51.60
N GLY A 134 16.40 -11.61 50.92
CA GLY A 134 16.34 -13.06 51.08
C GLY A 134 15.57 -13.75 49.95
N SER A 135 14.81 -14.79 50.27
CA SER A 135 14.12 -15.63 49.28
C SER A 135 12.63 -15.31 49.23
N SER A 136 12.07 -15.18 48.03
CA SER A 136 10.64 -14.95 47.82
C SER A 136 10.09 -15.94 46.79
N PRO A 137 8.92 -16.57 47.05
CA PRO A 137 8.29 -17.45 46.07
C PRO A 137 7.78 -16.65 44.87
N ILE A 138 7.85 -17.26 43.69
CA ILE A 138 7.27 -16.74 42.47
C ILE A 138 6.64 -17.89 41.67
N THR A 139 5.54 -17.57 41.00
CA THR A 139 4.90 -18.43 40.02
C THR A 139 4.93 -17.69 38.69
N VAL A 140 5.37 -18.37 37.65
CA VAL A 140 5.35 -17.87 36.27
C VAL A 140 4.50 -18.79 35.43
N THR A 141 3.48 -18.25 34.79
CA THR A 141 2.71 -18.94 33.74
C THR A 141 3.25 -18.51 32.39
N HIS A 142 3.85 -19.45 31.69
CA HIS A 142 4.32 -19.32 30.32
C HIS A 142 3.22 -19.81 29.38
N THR A 143 2.80 -19.00 28.42
CA THR A 143 1.82 -19.41 27.40
C THR A 143 2.43 -19.19 26.02
N TYR A 144 2.54 -20.26 25.23
CA TYR A 144 3.02 -20.26 23.86
C TYR A 144 1.82 -20.55 22.95
N GLY A 145 1.38 -19.56 22.18
CA GLY A 145 0.26 -19.71 21.24
C GLY A 145 0.71 -19.44 19.81
N VAL A 146 0.31 -20.29 18.88
CA VAL A 146 0.57 -20.08 17.45
C VAL A 146 -0.59 -19.35 16.78
N SER A 147 -0.30 -18.46 15.84
CA SER A 147 -1.30 -17.82 15.00
C SER A 147 -2.03 -18.83 14.11
N GLU A 148 -3.24 -18.48 13.66
CA GLU A 148 -4.05 -19.36 12.79
C GLU A 148 -3.32 -19.82 11.52
N ASN A 149 -2.42 -18.97 10.98
CA ASN A 149 -1.62 -19.31 9.81
C ASN A 149 -0.35 -20.13 10.12
N GLY A 150 -0.12 -20.52 11.38
CA GLY A 150 1.01 -21.35 11.81
C GLY A 150 2.39 -20.68 11.79
N ASN A 151 2.50 -19.40 11.45
CA ASN A 151 3.79 -18.76 11.14
C ASN A 151 4.30 -17.80 12.23
N VAL A 152 3.46 -17.42 13.19
CA VAL A 152 3.81 -16.50 14.29
C VAL A 152 3.52 -17.17 15.62
N LEU A 153 4.47 -17.11 16.54
CA LEU A 153 4.36 -17.59 17.91
C LEU A 153 4.28 -16.39 18.86
N THR A 154 3.23 -16.33 19.65
CA THR A 154 3.11 -15.40 20.78
C THR A 154 3.47 -16.13 22.06
N TYR A 155 4.55 -15.71 22.71
CA TYR A 155 5.00 -16.22 24.00
C TYR A 155 4.72 -15.19 25.10
N THR A 156 3.80 -15.48 26.01
CA THR A 156 3.45 -14.63 27.15
C THR A 156 4.03 -15.19 28.45
N MET A 157 4.60 -14.33 29.29
CA MET A 157 4.99 -14.63 30.67
C MET A 157 4.13 -13.84 31.66
N GLU A 158 3.25 -14.52 32.40
CA GLU A 158 2.48 -13.94 33.49
C GLU A 158 3.13 -14.30 34.83
N ARG A 159 3.43 -13.30 35.67
CA ARG A 159 4.19 -13.51 36.91
C ARG A 159 3.36 -13.07 38.10
N SER A 160 3.31 -13.88 39.14
CA SER A 160 2.58 -13.55 40.38
C SER A 160 3.06 -12.24 41.05
N SER A 161 4.30 -11.84 40.81
CA SER A 161 4.89 -10.60 41.32
C SER A 161 4.57 -9.34 40.50
N ARG A 162 4.13 -9.46 39.24
CA ARG A 162 3.87 -8.32 38.34
C ARG A 162 2.36 -8.04 38.27
N ARG A 163 1.91 -7.09 39.09
CA ARG A 163 0.47 -6.76 39.25
C ARG A 163 -0.04 -5.66 38.30
N THR A 164 0.86 -4.87 37.73
CA THR A 164 0.52 -3.71 36.88
C THR A 164 1.45 -3.60 35.67
N GLY A 165 1.08 -2.74 34.72
CA GLY A 165 1.86 -2.46 33.51
C GLY A 165 1.56 -3.40 32.35
N PRO A 166 2.28 -3.27 31.22
CA PRO A 166 2.08 -4.11 30.05
C PRO A 166 2.44 -5.57 30.35
N LYS A 167 1.74 -6.49 29.69
CA LYS A 167 2.07 -7.92 29.72
C LYS A 167 3.48 -8.15 29.15
N VAL A 168 4.18 -9.17 29.65
CA VAL A 168 5.45 -9.61 29.08
C VAL A 168 5.14 -10.56 27.94
N ILE A 169 5.16 -10.03 26.71
CA ILE A 169 4.84 -10.77 25.48
C ILE A 169 6.05 -10.75 24.58
N PHE A 170 6.42 -11.89 24.00
CA PHE A 170 7.42 -12.00 22.96
C PHE A 170 6.75 -12.53 21.70
N THR A 171 6.95 -11.85 20.58
CA THR A 171 6.47 -12.27 19.28
C THR A 171 7.64 -12.90 18.52
N LEU A 172 7.45 -14.11 18.01
CA LEU A 172 8.43 -14.84 17.22
C LEU A 172 7.79 -15.34 15.93
N LYS A 173 8.61 -15.72 14.95
CA LYS A 173 8.15 -16.28 13.67
C LYS A 173 9.03 -17.42 13.19
N GLN A 174 8.49 -18.27 12.33
CA GLN A 174 9.28 -19.33 11.72
C GLN A 174 10.44 -18.76 10.88
N PRO A 175 11.63 -19.40 10.86
CA PRO A 175 12.70 -19.06 9.93
C PRO A 175 12.22 -19.02 8.48
N GLY A 176 12.64 -18.00 7.72
CA GLY A 176 12.23 -17.81 6.33
C GLY A 176 10.85 -17.16 6.15
N TYR A 177 10.01 -17.07 7.18
CA TYR A 177 8.75 -16.33 7.08
C TYR A 177 8.98 -14.82 7.10
N ARG A 178 8.55 -14.13 6.02
CA ARG A 178 8.66 -12.67 5.86
C ARG A 178 10.07 -12.14 6.17
N GLU A 179 11.08 -12.84 5.68
CA GLU A 179 12.45 -12.36 5.63
C GLU A 179 12.68 -11.70 4.28
N ALA A 180 13.17 -10.46 4.30
CA ALA A 180 13.40 -9.67 3.11
C ALA A 180 14.72 -8.91 3.21
N TYR A 181 15.15 -8.35 2.09
CA TYR A 181 16.28 -7.47 1.98
C TYR A 181 15.81 -6.03 1.82
N THR A 182 16.67 -5.09 2.22
CA THR A 182 16.48 -3.68 1.93
C THR A 182 17.75 -3.07 1.35
N VAL A 183 17.59 -2.09 0.48
CA VAL A 183 18.67 -1.21 0.02
C VAL A 183 18.19 0.24 0.12
N ARG A 184 19.11 1.18 0.26
CA ARG A 184 18.83 2.61 0.26
C ARG A 184 19.41 3.25 -0.99
N LEU A 185 18.60 4.01 -1.71
CA LEU A 185 19.05 4.77 -2.87
C LEU A 185 19.47 6.19 -2.47
N GLU A 186 20.21 6.83 -3.38
CA GLU A 186 20.74 8.18 -3.20
C GLU A 186 19.86 9.21 -3.91
N ASP A 187 19.98 10.48 -3.54
CA ASP A 187 19.26 11.57 -4.21
C ASP A 187 20.04 12.10 -5.42
N ASN A 188 20.32 11.22 -6.37
CA ASN A 188 21.01 11.56 -7.61
C ASN A 188 20.54 10.65 -8.76
N TRP A 189 19.67 11.19 -9.61
CA TRP A 189 18.97 10.44 -10.67
C TRP A 189 19.50 10.77 -12.08
N GLU A 190 20.67 11.41 -12.16
CA GLU A 190 21.36 11.70 -13.42
C GLU A 190 21.94 10.43 -14.05
N ILE A 191 21.88 10.33 -15.38
CA ILE A 191 22.45 9.24 -16.20
C ILE A 191 23.94 9.01 -15.91
N ASN A 192 24.69 10.09 -15.71
CA ASN A 192 26.10 10.06 -15.36
C ASN A 192 26.35 10.15 -13.84
N GLY A 193 25.28 10.20 -13.04
CA GLY A 193 25.30 10.19 -11.59
C GLY A 193 25.01 8.79 -11.03
N SER A 194 24.12 8.68 -10.05
CA SER A 194 23.80 7.41 -9.39
C SER A 194 22.72 6.58 -10.11
N LEU A 195 22.13 7.06 -11.22
CA LEU A 195 21.13 6.31 -12.00
C LEU A 195 21.59 4.90 -12.42
N PRO A 196 22.84 4.65 -12.87
CA PRO A 196 23.31 3.31 -13.19
C PRO A 196 23.10 2.29 -12.06
N LEU A 197 23.46 2.66 -10.83
CA LEU A 197 23.33 1.79 -9.65
C LEU A 197 21.86 1.65 -9.22
N GLN A 198 21.08 2.73 -9.33
CA GLN A 198 19.65 2.70 -9.00
C GLN A 198 18.86 1.83 -9.97
N ALA A 199 19.13 1.92 -11.28
CA ALA A 199 18.52 1.05 -12.30
C ALA A 199 18.88 -0.43 -12.07
N PHE A 200 20.13 -0.71 -11.66
CA PHE A 200 20.53 -2.04 -11.23
C PHE A 200 19.66 -2.54 -10.06
N TYR A 201 19.52 -1.77 -8.97
CA TYR A 201 18.74 -2.20 -7.82
C TYR A 201 17.23 -2.31 -8.11
N ILE A 202 16.67 -1.42 -8.94
CA ILE A 202 15.26 -1.48 -9.35
C ILE A 202 14.98 -2.72 -10.21
N SER A 203 15.84 -3.03 -11.18
CA SER A 203 15.71 -4.27 -11.97
C SER A 203 15.89 -5.52 -11.09
N LEU A 204 16.86 -5.50 -10.18
CA LEU A 204 17.09 -6.58 -9.22
C LEU A 204 15.87 -6.82 -8.34
N GLN A 205 15.25 -5.77 -7.84
CA GLN A 205 14.03 -5.85 -7.05
C GLN A 205 12.92 -6.56 -7.83
N GLY A 206 12.67 -6.15 -9.07
CA GLY A 206 11.67 -6.77 -9.93
C GLY A 206 11.92 -8.26 -10.15
N LEU A 207 13.17 -8.66 -10.37
CA LEU A 207 13.55 -10.07 -10.52
C LEU A 207 13.36 -10.89 -9.24
N ALA A 208 13.73 -10.31 -8.09
CA ALA A 208 13.63 -10.95 -6.79
C ALA A 208 12.19 -11.08 -6.27
N ASN A 209 11.29 -10.18 -6.71
CA ASN A 209 9.90 -10.10 -6.27
C ASN A 209 8.92 -10.64 -7.33
N THR A 210 9.17 -11.83 -7.86
CA THR A 210 8.27 -12.46 -8.84
C THR A 210 7.19 -13.32 -8.18
N ASP A 211 7.53 -13.99 -7.08
CA ASP A 211 6.68 -14.95 -6.36
C ASP A 211 6.64 -14.73 -4.83
N SER A 212 7.58 -13.96 -4.26
CA SER A 212 7.59 -13.59 -2.84
C SER A 212 8.20 -12.19 -2.63
N PRO A 213 7.77 -11.43 -1.62
CA PRO A 213 8.28 -10.08 -1.34
C PRO A 213 9.67 -10.15 -0.67
N ARG A 214 10.74 -10.21 -1.48
CA ARG A 214 12.13 -10.44 -1.03
C ARG A 214 12.97 -9.18 -0.94
N MET A 215 12.66 -8.12 -1.67
CA MET A 215 13.48 -6.90 -1.67
C MET A 215 12.61 -5.65 -1.66
N TYR A 216 12.84 -4.77 -0.69
CA TYR A 216 12.22 -3.46 -0.58
C TYR A 216 13.29 -2.38 -0.73
N ILE A 217 12.99 -1.30 -1.44
CA ILE A 217 13.90 -0.19 -1.68
C ILE A 217 13.46 1.02 -0.86
N LEU A 218 14.38 1.60 -0.09
CA LEU A 218 14.19 2.88 0.57
C LEU A 218 14.68 3.99 -0.35
N TYR A 219 13.77 4.88 -0.71
CA TYR A 219 14.04 6.04 -1.56
C TYR A 219 14.43 7.26 -0.70
N PRO A 220 15.10 8.27 -1.30
CA PRO A 220 15.42 9.52 -0.61
C PRO A 220 14.19 10.26 -0.06
N PRO A 221 14.32 11.08 1.00
CA PRO A 221 13.17 11.77 1.62
C PRO A 221 12.39 12.73 0.71
N ASN A 222 13.01 13.24 -0.35
CA ASN A 222 12.38 14.10 -1.36
C ASN A 222 11.72 13.33 -2.52
N TRP A 223 11.72 11.99 -2.48
CA TRP A 223 10.99 11.19 -3.44
C TRP A 223 9.49 11.52 -3.38
N PRO A 224 8.76 11.62 -4.52
CA PRO A 224 7.37 12.08 -4.52
C PRO A 224 6.43 11.28 -3.59
N PHE A 225 6.66 9.97 -3.48
CA PHE A 225 5.93 9.08 -2.59
C PHE A 225 6.55 9.08 -1.19
N THR A 226 6.15 10.05 -0.37
CA THR A 226 6.76 10.32 0.94
C THR A 226 6.51 9.23 1.98
N TYR A 227 5.57 8.31 1.73
CA TYR A 227 5.22 7.21 2.64
C TYR A 227 6.17 6.00 2.59
N VAL A 228 7.17 5.97 1.70
CA VAL A 228 8.03 4.78 1.52
C VAL A 228 8.63 4.29 2.84
N GLN A 229 9.10 5.19 3.68
CA GLN A 229 9.69 4.87 4.98
C GLN A 229 8.64 4.39 5.99
N SER A 230 7.48 5.04 6.06
CA SER A 230 6.41 4.66 7.00
C SER A 230 5.71 3.35 6.61
N VAL A 231 5.60 3.04 5.32
CA VAL A 231 5.12 1.74 4.83
C VAL A 231 6.13 0.63 5.13
N TYR A 232 7.44 0.90 4.98
CA TYR A 232 8.48 -0.01 5.41
C TYR A 232 8.38 -0.34 6.92
N GLU A 233 8.15 0.67 7.75
CA GLU A 233 7.92 0.51 9.19
C GLU A 233 6.64 -0.27 9.48
N PHE A 234 5.55 -0.01 8.75
CA PHE A 234 4.33 -0.81 8.85
C PHE A 234 4.57 -2.28 8.50
N TYR A 235 5.32 -2.58 7.44
CA TYR A 235 5.66 -3.95 7.09
C TYR A 235 6.51 -4.63 8.16
N ARG A 236 7.48 -3.92 8.74
CA ARG A 236 8.31 -4.40 9.85
C ARG A 236 7.49 -4.66 11.11
N ASP A 237 6.73 -3.66 11.53
CA ASP A 237 6.13 -3.60 12.87
C ASP A 237 4.76 -4.28 12.90
N LYS A 238 3.94 -4.10 11.87
CA LYS A 238 2.58 -4.66 11.83
C LYS A 238 2.49 -5.93 11.00
N ARG A 239 3.37 -6.08 10.01
CA ARG A 239 3.36 -7.26 9.13
C ARG A 239 4.56 -8.19 9.34
N HIS A 240 5.29 -8.08 10.45
CA HIS A 240 6.31 -9.05 10.87
C HIS A 240 7.48 -9.27 9.88
N PHE A 241 7.73 -8.32 8.98
CA PHE A 241 8.90 -8.39 8.12
C PHE A 241 10.19 -8.15 8.90
N THR A 242 11.23 -8.91 8.55
CA THR A 242 12.60 -8.64 9.00
C THR A 242 13.43 -8.31 7.79
N PHE A 243 14.05 -7.13 7.77
CA PHE A 243 14.82 -6.65 6.65
C PHE A 243 16.32 -6.75 6.94
N LYS A 244 17.06 -7.35 6.00
CA LYS A 244 18.52 -7.35 5.99
C LYS A 244 19.04 -6.35 4.97
N GLU A 245 19.87 -5.43 5.40
CA GLU A 245 20.43 -4.42 4.51
C GLU A 245 21.48 -5.00 3.54
N LEU A 246 21.33 -4.67 2.26
CA LEU A 246 22.31 -4.92 1.20
C LEU A 246 23.14 -3.65 0.99
N ARG A 247 24.45 -3.75 1.22
CA ARG A 247 25.38 -2.59 1.24
C ARG A 247 26.30 -2.49 0.03
N SER A 248 26.25 -3.46 -0.89
CA SER A 248 27.07 -3.47 -2.09
C SER A 248 26.42 -4.30 -3.19
N VAL A 249 26.78 -4.01 -4.44
CA VAL A 249 26.33 -4.77 -5.62
C VAL A 249 26.72 -6.24 -5.50
N SER A 250 27.98 -6.54 -5.18
CA SER A 250 28.44 -7.93 -4.95
C SER A 250 27.63 -8.64 -3.86
N GLY A 251 27.31 -7.95 -2.75
CA GLY A 251 26.48 -8.51 -1.69
C GLY A 251 25.05 -8.78 -2.15
N ALA A 252 24.47 -7.88 -2.94
CA ALA A 252 23.14 -8.02 -3.52
C ALA A 252 23.07 -9.15 -4.55
N LEU A 253 24.03 -9.21 -5.48
CA LEU A 253 24.18 -10.29 -6.45
C LEU A 253 24.32 -11.64 -5.75
N LYS A 254 25.16 -11.74 -4.71
CA LYS A 254 25.32 -12.97 -3.93
C LYS A 254 24.02 -13.39 -3.24
N ALA A 255 23.32 -12.45 -2.61
CA ALA A 255 22.10 -12.73 -1.85
C ALA A 255 20.93 -13.16 -2.75
N LEU A 256 20.83 -12.60 -3.96
CA LEU A 256 19.68 -12.74 -4.85
C LEU A 256 20.00 -13.48 -6.16
N ARG A 257 21.20 -14.08 -6.27
CA ARG A 257 21.68 -14.82 -7.46
C ARG A 257 20.66 -15.80 -8.07
N PRO A 258 19.85 -16.56 -7.29
CA PRO A 258 18.89 -17.50 -7.85
C PRO A 258 17.80 -16.85 -8.73
N PHE A 259 17.56 -15.55 -8.57
CA PHE A 259 16.47 -14.85 -9.24
C PHE A 259 16.85 -14.24 -10.60
N MET A 260 18.11 -14.35 -10.99
CA MET A 260 18.67 -13.76 -12.21
C MET A 260 19.47 -14.80 -13.01
N GLN A 261 19.48 -14.66 -14.34
CA GLN A 261 20.21 -15.54 -15.26
C GLN A 261 21.33 -14.79 -15.98
N GLY A 262 21.15 -13.50 -16.24
CA GLY A 262 22.10 -12.70 -16.98
C GLY A 262 22.10 -11.23 -16.63
N TYR A 263 22.73 -10.42 -17.49
CA TYR A 263 22.75 -8.97 -17.41
C TYR A 263 22.53 -8.35 -18.81
N VAL A 264 21.96 -7.16 -18.85
CA VAL A 264 21.78 -6.35 -20.07
C VAL A 264 22.47 -5.00 -19.89
N VAL A 265 23.33 -4.64 -20.83
CA VAL A 265 24.08 -3.38 -20.79
C VAL A 265 23.30 -2.29 -21.52
N TRP A 266 22.98 -1.19 -20.85
CA TRP A 266 22.41 0.00 -21.48
C TRP A 266 23.48 1.06 -21.78
N ASP A 267 23.20 1.92 -22.75
CA ASP A 267 24.09 2.98 -23.21
C ASP A 267 23.75 4.32 -22.54
N LYS A 268 24.67 4.87 -21.75
CA LYS A 268 24.52 6.19 -21.11
C LYS A 268 24.35 7.32 -22.12
N ASN A 269 24.83 7.17 -23.36
CA ASN A 269 24.68 8.19 -24.40
C ASN A 269 23.30 8.16 -25.06
N VAL A 270 22.50 7.12 -24.81
CA VAL A 270 21.15 6.97 -25.38
C VAL A 270 20.20 6.56 -24.26
N ARG A 271 19.56 7.56 -23.62
CA ARG A 271 18.58 7.41 -22.52
C ARG A 271 17.58 6.28 -22.78
N THR A 272 17.03 6.23 -23.99
CA THR A 272 16.01 5.27 -24.45
C THR A 272 16.49 3.82 -24.36
N SER A 273 17.79 3.57 -24.45
CA SER A 273 18.36 2.23 -24.29
C SER A 273 18.14 1.65 -22.88
N LEU A 274 18.05 2.48 -21.84
CA LEU A 274 17.71 2.04 -20.48
C LEU A 274 16.27 1.52 -20.40
N ILE A 275 15.34 2.24 -21.05
CA ILE A 275 13.93 1.86 -21.09
C ILE A 275 13.77 0.50 -21.79
N VAL A 276 14.44 0.30 -22.92
CA VAL A 276 14.46 -1.00 -23.62
C VAL A 276 15.16 -2.07 -22.78
N ALA A 277 16.22 -1.74 -22.03
CA ALA A 277 16.91 -2.68 -21.15
C ALA A 277 16.01 -3.22 -20.04
N PHE A 278 15.08 -2.42 -19.48
CA PHE A 278 14.10 -2.93 -18.53
C PHE A 278 13.13 -3.97 -19.14
N THR A 279 12.79 -3.81 -20.43
CA THR A 279 11.99 -4.83 -21.15
C THR A 279 12.75 -6.15 -21.24
N VAL A 280 14.02 -6.09 -21.66
CA VAL A 280 14.89 -7.27 -21.73
C VAL A 280 15.12 -7.90 -20.35
N ALA A 281 15.29 -7.07 -19.32
CA ALA A 281 15.49 -7.51 -17.94
C ALA A 281 14.37 -8.44 -17.46
N GLY A 282 13.11 -8.04 -17.67
CA GLY A 282 11.96 -8.88 -17.32
C GLY A 282 11.86 -10.16 -18.15
N LEU A 283 12.07 -10.08 -19.46
CA LEU A 283 11.95 -11.21 -20.38
C LEU A 283 13.02 -12.29 -20.14
N GLU A 284 14.26 -11.87 -19.92
CA GLU A 284 15.45 -12.74 -19.88
C GLU A 284 15.98 -12.96 -18.47
N ARG A 285 15.26 -12.48 -17.45
CA ARG A 285 15.69 -12.50 -16.04
C ARG A 285 17.08 -11.90 -15.86
N ALA A 286 17.30 -10.74 -16.46
CA ALA A 286 18.59 -10.09 -16.52
C ALA A 286 18.62 -8.80 -15.70
N VAL A 287 19.67 -8.56 -14.91
CA VAL A 287 19.85 -7.27 -14.23
C VAL A 287 20.31 -6.22 -15.24
N VAL A 288 19.82 -4.99 -15.08
CA VAL A 288 20.24 -3.84 -15.89
C VAL A 288 21.55 -3.30 -15.35
N VAL A 289 22.55 -3.14 -16.22
CA VAL A 289 23.89 -2.67 -15.84
C VAL A 289 24.43 -1.63 -16.83
N THR A 290 25.36 -0.79 -16.38
CA THR A 290 26.28 -0.06 -17.26
C THR A 290 27.60 -0.80 -17.37
N GLU A 291 28.51 -0.28 -18.20
CA GLU A 291 29.88 -0.79 -18.36
C GLU A 291 30.63 -1.01 -17.03
N ASP A 292 30.40 -0.14 -16.05
CA ASP A 292 31.08 -0.15 -14.75
C ASP A 292 30.70 -1.37 -13.89
N LEU A 293 29.51 -1.95 -14.12
CA LEU A 293 28.97 -3.08 -13.35
C LEU A 293 29.15 -4.44 -14.05
N ILE A 294 29.69 -4.46 -15.28
CA ILE A 294 29.90 -5.70 -16.06
C ILE A 294 30.77 -6.69 -15.28
N LYS A 295 31.90 -6.24 -14.72
CA LYS A 295 32.84 -7.10 -13.99
C LYS A 295 32.18 -7.77 -12.78
N GLU A 296 31.34 -7.04 -12.05
CA GLU A 296 30.64 -7.58 -10.88
C GLU A 296 29.56 -8.59 -11.30
N ALA A 297 28.83 -8.31 -12.38
CA ALA A 297 27.84 -9.22 -12.96
C ALA A 297 28.50 -10.54 -13.43
N GLU A 298 29.61 -10.46 -14.16
CA GLU A 298 30.36 -11.62 -14.64
C GLU A 298 31.00 -12.42 -13.49
N ALA A 299 31.53 -11.73 -12.47
CA ALA A 299 32.06 -12.37 -11.26
C ALA A 299 30.96 -13.12 -10.46
N ALA A 300 29.70 -12.67 -10.56
CA ALA A 300 28.54 -13.38 -10.03
C ALA A 300 28.05 -14.52 -10.94
N GLY A 301 28.74 -14.79 -12.06
CA GLY A 301 28.41 -15.85 -13.01
C GLY A 301 27.18 -15.54 -13.87
N LEU A 302 26.88 -14.25 -14.10
CA LEU A 302 25.80 -13.83 -15.00
C LEU A 302 26.29 -13.78 -16.45
N GLN A 303 25.45 -14.24 -17.36
CA GLN A 303 25.73 -14.19 -18.80
C GLN A 303 25.28 -12.86 -19.40
N LYS A 304 26.03 -12.35 -20.37
CA LYS A 304 25.61 -11.18 -21.14
C LYS A 304 24.45 -11.55 -22.05
N VAL A 305 23.30 -10.93 -21.84
CA VAL A 305 22.08 -11.16 -22.65
C VAL A 305 22.06 -10.21 -23.85
N GLU A 306 22.28 -8.92 -23.60
CA GLU A 306 22.30 -7.87 -24.62
C GLU A 306 23.30 -6.78 -24.23
N ASP A 307 23.82 -6.09 -25.24
CA ASP A 307 24.69 -4.93 -25.09
C ASP A 307 24.24 -3.84 -26.07
N PHE A 308 23.69 -2.75 -25.53
CA PHE A 308 23.14 -1.65 -26.31
C PHE A 308 24.12 -0.51 -26.55
N ARG A 309 25.33 -0.56 -26.00
CA ARG A 309 26.36 0.46 -26.23
C ARG A 309 26.63 0.65 -27.72
N GLY A 310 26.53 1.87 -28.21
CA GLY A 310 26.72 2.24 -29.61
C GLY A 310 25.59 1.82 -30.56
N ARG A 311 24.66 0.95 -30.14
CA ARG A 311 23.64 0.35 -31.02
C ARG A 311 22.62 1.37 -31.54
N PHE A 312 22.27 2.32 -30.68
CA PHE A 312 21.19 3.27 -30.93
C PHE A 312 21.68 4.72 -31.12
N VAL A 313 22.99 4.92 -31.21
CA VAL A 313 23.56 6.25 -31.42
C VAL A 313 23.06 6.82 -32.76
N GLY A 314 22.52 8.05 -32.70
CA GLY A 314 21.97 8.76 -33.87
C GLY A 314 20.58 8.30 -34.31
N LYS A 315 19.94 7.34 -33.62
CA LYS A 315 18.56 6.92 -33.90
C LYS A 315 17.56 7.77 -33.13
N THR A 316 16.39 7.95 -33.72
CA THR A 316 15.22 8.55 -33.07
C THR A 316 14.55 7.56 -32.12
N ASP A 317 13.79 8.06 -31.15
CA ASP A 317 13.02 7.21 -30.23
C ASP A 317 12.02 6.32 -30.96
N ALA A 318 11.38 6.83 -32.02
CA ALA A 318 10.51 6.04 -32.89
C ALA A 318 11.23 4.82 -33.49
N GLU A 319 12.45 4.99 -34.01
CA GLU A 319 13.23 3.87 -34.55
C GLU A 319 13.66 2.87 -33.47
N ILE A 320 14.04 3.36 -32.28
CA ILE A 320 14.48 2.51 -31.17
C ILE A 320 13.30 1.69 -30.64
N TYR A 321 12.14 2.32 -30.43
CA TYR A 321 10.94 1.63 -29.96
C TYR A 321 10.33 0.73 -31.01
N GLN A 322 10.39 1.07 -32.30
CA GLN A 322 9.99 0.17 -33.37
C GLN A 322 10.87 -1.10 -33.37
N TRP A 323 12.20 -0.94 -33.24
CA TRP A 323 13.11 -2.09 -33.10
C TRP A 323 12.79 -2.95 -31.87
N ALA A 324 12.52 -2.31 -30.72
CA ALA A 324 12.17 -3.02 -29.49
C ALA A 324 10.82 -3.74 -29.62
N TYR A 325 9.85 -3.11 -30.28
CA TYR A 325 8.55 -3.68 -30.58
C TYR A 325 8.68 -4.96 -31.41
N ASP A 326 9.38 -4.88 -32.55
CA ASP A 326 9.53 -6.01 -33.48
C ASP A 326 10.21 -7.22 -32.83
N ARG A 327 11.12 -6.97 -31.89
CA ARG A 327 11.90 -8.01 -31.22
C ARG A 327 11.25 -8.59 -29.98
N TYR A 328 10.58 -7.77 -29.17
CA TYR A 328 10.19 -8.14 -27.81
C TYR A 328 8.69 -8.12 -27.54
N TRP A 329 7.92 -7.27 -28.24
CA TRP A 329 6.51 -7.02 -27.91
C TRP A 329 5.67 -8.31 -27.84
N GLN A 330 5.89 -9.26 -28.75
CA GLN A 330 5.14 -10.53 -28.78
C GLN A 330 5.29 -11.36 -27.50
N ARG A 331 6.39 -11.19 -26.75
CA ARG A 331 6.66 -11.92 -25.49
C ARG A 331 6.28 -11.12 -24.25
N CYS A 332 5.97 -9.84 -24.40
CA CYS A 332 5.59 -8.96 -23.31
C CYS A 332 4.15 -9.23 -22.86
N SER A 333 3.88 -8.89 -21.60
CA SER A 333 2.52 -8.82 -21.06
C SER A 333 1.59 -8.00 -21.96
N LYS A 334 0.34 -8.46 -22.08
CA LYS A 334 -0.76 -7.71 -22.72
C LYS A 334 -1.75 -7.13 -21.73
N ASP A 335 -1.54 -7.36 -20.42
CA ASP A 335 -2.36 -6.79 -19.33
C ASP A 335 -1.73 -5.52 -18.74
N TYR A 336 -0.44 -5.30 -18.99
CA TYR A 336 0.36 -4.24 -18.41
C TYR A 336 1.33 -3.66 -19.44
N ILE A 337 1.43 -2.34 -19.50
CA ILE A 337 2.43 -1.59 -20.27
C ILE A 337 2.92 -0.42 -19.44
N ILE A 338 4.18 0.01 -19.60
CA ILE A 338 4.76 1.07 -18.77
C ILE A 338 5.41 2.18 -19.61
N TRP A 339 5.00 3.43 -19.35
CA TRP A 339 5.65 4.65 -19.82
C TRP A 339 6.68 5.15 -18.80
N LEU A 340 7.96 5.20 -19.19
CA LEU A 340 9.05 5.75 -18.39
C LEU A 340 9.50 7.12 -18.91
N GLY A 341 8.52 7.94 -19.28
CA GLY A 341 8.70 9.34 -19.65
C GLY A 341 9.03 10.15 -18.42
N GLY A 342 8.01 10.77 -17.82
CA GLY A 342 8.04 11.45 -16.52
C GLY A 342 9.04 12.59 -16.40
N GLU A 343 10.32 12.24 -16.41
CA GLU A 343 11.48 13.08 -16.59
C GLU A 343 11.87 13.18 -18.08
N HIS A 344 12.90 13.97 -18.40
CA HIS A 344 13.50 14.04 -19.74
C HIS A 344 14.99 14.41 -19.63
N GLY A 345 15.70 14.43 -20.77
CA GLY A 345 17.11 14.79 -20.81
C GLY A 345 17.99 13.79 -20.06
N THR A 346 18.79 14.27 -19.11
CA THR A 346 19.79 13.45 -18.40
C THR A 346 19.26 12.80 -17.13
N ILE A 347 18.00 13.01 -16.77
CA ILE A 347 17.39 12.48 -15.54
C ILE A 347 16.37 11.38 -15.86
N MET A 348 16.31 10.36 -15.01
CA MET A 348 15.22 9.38 -15.02
C MET A 348 14.94 8.87 -13.61
N LYS A 349 13.66 8.73 -13.26
CA LYS A 349 13.21 8.21 -11.96
C LYS A 349 12.29 6.99 -12.13
N PRO A 350 12.82 5.83 -12.58
CA PRO A 350 12.01 4.71 -13.03
C PRO A 350 11.55 3.81 -11.86
N GLY A 351 10.94 4.40 -10.82
CA GLY A 351 10.50 3.69 -9.62
C GLY A 351 9.61 2.47 -9.90
N VAL A 352 8.67 2.60 -10.86
CA VAL A 352 7.70 1.55 -11.22
C VAL A 352 8.29 0.41 -12.04
N ALA A 353 9.55 0.54 -12.47
CA ALA A 353 10.18 -0.46 -13.33
C ALA A 353 10.43 -1.79 -12.62
N ASP A 354 10.47 -1.81 -11.28
CA ASP A 354 10.54 -3.05 -10.51
C ASP A 354 9.33 -3.96 -10.82
N PHE A 355 8.12 -3.39 -10.81
CA PHE A 355 6.89 -4.11 -11.14
C PHE A 355 6.85 -4.53 -12.61
N GLY A 356 7.27 -3.65 -13.51
CA GLY A 356 7.31 -3.97 -14.93
C GLY A 356 8.26 -5.11 -15.26
N VAL A 357 9.44 -5.14 -14.62
CA VAL A 357 10.39 -6.27 -14.74
C VAL A 357 9.77 -7.55 -14.20
N ALA A 358 9.11 -7.50 -13.03
CA ALA A 358 8.42 -8.65 -12.45
C ALA A 358 7.28 -9.19 -13.34
N LYS A 359 6.58 -8.30 -14.06
CA LYS A 359 5.45 -8.63 -14.93
C LYS A 359 5.80 -8.78 -16.42
N LYS A 360 7.09 -8.71 -16.77
CA LYS A 360 7.57 -8.85 -18.16
C LYS A 360 6.87 -7.90 -19.14
N VAL A 361 6.78 -6.63 -18.76
CA VAL A 361 6.06 -5.61 -19.55
C VAL A 361 6.93 -5.07 -20.69
N PHE A 362 6.28 -4.44 -21.65
CA PHE A 362 6.95 -3.57 -22.62
C PHE A 362 7.09 -2.18 -22.01
N PHE A 363 8.33 -1.69 -21.95
CA PHE A 363 8.63 -0.35 -21.48
C PHE A 363 8.84 0.60 -22.65
N ASN A 364 8.25 1.78 -22.58
CA ASN A 364 8.39 2.79 -23.62
C ASN A 364 8.28 4.22 -23.06
N ASP A 365 8.40 5.21 -23.93
CA ASP A 365 8.14 6.64 -23.68
C ASP A 365 7.66 7.25 -25.01
N LEU A 366 6.70 6.57 -25.67
CA LEU A 366 6.18 6.99 -26.96
C LEU A 366 5.30 8.22 -26.79
N SER A 367 5.47 9.22 -27.66
CA SER A 367 4.59 10.38 -27.72
C SER A 367 3.14 10.00 -28.03
N SER A 368 2.22 10.54 -27.25
CA SER A 368 0.78 10.45 -27.42
C SER A 368 0.21 11.62 -28.22
N ARG A 369 1.07 12.53 -28.70
CA ARG A 369 0.68 13.69 -29.50
C ARG A 369 0.45 13.29 -30.96
N PRO A 370 -0.71 13.58 -31.57
CA PRO A 370 -1.00 13.20 -32.95
C PRO A 370 -0.02 13.73 -34.01
N THR A 371 0.61 14.89 -33.77
CA THR A 371 1.61 15.46 -34.70
C THR A 371 2.90 14.65 -34.75
N ASP A 372 3.22 13.90 -33.70
CA ASP A 372 4.43 13.06 -33.59
C ASP A 372 4.15 11.69 -34.24
N THR A 373 3.81 11.73 -35.53
CA THR A 373 3.08 10.68 -36.26
C THR A 373 3.67 9.27 -36.07
N LEU A 374 5.00 9.11 -36.10
CA LEU A 374 5.64 7.80 -35.97
C LEU A 374 5.47 7.20 -34.57
N GLU A 375 5.76 7.98 -33.53
CA GLU A 375 5.60 7.53 -32.14
C GLU A 375 4.13 7.33 -31.79
N TYR A 376 3.26 8.25 -32.20
CA TYR A 376 1.82 8.18 -31.96
C TYR A 376 1.18 6.93 -32.58
N ASN A 377 1.54 6.61 -33.83
CA ASN A 377 1.03 5.40 -34.48
C ASN A 377 1.51 4.13 -33.79
N LEU A 378 2.76 4.10 -33.31
CA LEU A 378 3.27 2.97 -32.54
C LEU A 378 2.59 2.87 -31.17
N ALA A 379 2.35 4.00 -30.49
CA ALA A 379 1.62 4.06 -29.23
C ALA A 379 0.19 3.51 -29.39
N ARG A 380 -0.53 3.96 -30.42
CA ARG A 380 -1.85 3.41 -30.79
C ARG A 380 -1.81 1.92 -31.06
N ARG A 381 -0.78 1.44 -31.75
CA ARG A 381 -0.62 0.03 -32.08
C ARG A 381 -0.43 -0.82 -30.83
N VAL A 382 0.50 -0.44 -29.94
CA VAL A 382 0.73 -1.21 -28.71
C VAL A 382 -0.49 -1.20 -27.81
N LEU A 383 -1.20 -0.07 -27.69
CA LEU A 383 -2.44 0.03 -26.91
C LEU A 383 -3.56 -0.81 -27.54
N GLY A 384 -3.77 -0.73 -28.85
CA GLY A 384 -4.80 -1.50 -29.54
C GLY A 384 -4.59 -3.02 -29.53
N GLU A 385 -3.37 -3.48 -29.27
CA GLU A 385 -3.02 -4.90 -29.14
C GLU A 385 -3.05 -5.41 -27.68
N MET A 386 -3.39 -4.56 -26.71
CA MET A 386 -3.55 -4.96 -25.30
C MET A 386 -4.88 -5.66 -25.03
N ASN A 387 -4.95 -6.38 -23.91
CA ASN A 387 -6.20 -6.96 -23.44
C ASN A 387 -7.19 -5.86 -22.98
N PRO A 388 -8.51 -6.09 -23.03
CA PRO A 388 -9.50 -5.13 -22.54
C PRO A 388 -9.23 -4.71 -21.09
N MET A 389 -9.40 -3.42 -20.78
CA MET A 389 -9.15 -2.86 -19.44
C MET A 389 -7.73 -3.12 -18.91
N SER A 390 -6.73 -3.22 -19.77
CA SER A 390 -5.32 -3.29 -19.33
C SER A 390 -4.88 -2.06 -18.53
N MET A 391 -3.79 -2.25 -17.78
CA MET A 391 -3.15 -1.20 -17.00
C MET A 391 -2.06 -0.51 -17.84
N VAL A 392 -2.22 0.79 -18.04
CA VAL A 392 -1.18 1.67 -18.57
C VAL A 392 -0.54 2.35 -17.37
N MET A 393 0.70 1.99 -17.05
CA MET A 393 1.38 2.50 -15.87
C MET A 393 2.53 3.41 -16.23
N GLY A 394 3.06 4.11 -15.23
CA GLY A 394 4.11 5.09 -15.42
C GLY A 394 3.55 6.45 -15.80
N TRP A 395 4.36 7.29 -16.44
CA TRP A 395 3.91 8.61 -16.89
C TRP A 395 4.60 9.04 -18.17
N HIS A 396 3.87 9.75 -19.01
CA HIS A 396 4.39 10.39 -20.22
C HIS A 396 5.41 11.49 -19.88
N SER A 397 6.18 11.96 -20.86
CA SER A 397 7.11 13.07 -20.66
C SER A 397 6.52 14.38 -21.19
N TYR A 398 6.47 15.43 -20.35
CA TYR A 398 6.02 16.76 -20.78
C TYR A 398 6.91 17.43 -21.84
N ALA A 399 8.07 16.84 -22.15
CA ALA A 399 8.90 17.25 -23.29
C ALA A 399 8.38 16.71 -24.64
N LYS A 400 7.50 15.68 -24.63
CA LYS A 400 6.93 15.05 -25.83
C LYS A 400 5.48 15.42 -26.02
N ASP A 401 4.66 15.20 -25.00
CA ASP A 401 3.20 15.28 -25.06
C ASP A 401 2.63 15.83 -23.73
N TYR A 402 1.32 15.97 -23.66
CA TYR A 402 0.61 16.46 -22.48
C TYR A 402 -0.27 15.38 -21.86
N GLU A 403 -0.60 15.52 -20.57
CA GLU A 403 -1.50 14.61 -19.86
C GLU A 403 -2.84 14.43 -20.59
N ARG A 404 -3.39 15.53 -21.13
CA ARG A 404 -4.61 15.49 -21.94
C ARG A 404 -4.47 14.60 -23.17
N GLU A 405 -3.31 14.58 -23.82
CA GLU A 405 -3.06 13.77 -25.02
C GLU A 405 -2.88 12.30 -24.63
N HIS A 406 -2.06 12.06 -23.60
CA HIS A 406 -1.77 10.71 -23.10
C HIS A 406 -3.03 10.00 -22.59
N VAL A 407 -3.75 10.61 -21.66
CA VAL A 407 -4.93 9.99 -21.04
C VAL A 407 -6.11 9.91 -22.01
N THR A 408 -6.24 10.85 -22.95
CA THR A 408 -7.22 10.73 -24.04
C THR A 408 -6.93 9.53 -24.92
N LEU A 409 -5.67 9.36 -25.32
CA LEU A 409 -5.25 8.24 -26.16
C LEU A 409 -5.51 6.91 -25.46
N THR A 410 -5.10 6.74 -24.20
CA THR A 410 -5.31 5.49 -23.46
C THR A 410 -6.81 5.22 -23.20
N SER A 411 -7.57 6.26 -22.87
CA SER A 411 -9.03 6.17 -22.66
C SER A 411 -9.78 5.75 -23.93
N SER A 412 -9.29 6.15 -25.11
CA SER A 412 -9.90 5.76 -26.40
C SER A 412 -9.90 4.24 -26.65
N PHE A 413 -9.06 3.49 -25.93
CA PHE A 413 -9.01 2.03 -25.94
C PHE A 413 -9.67 1.39 -24.70
N GLY A 414 -10.23 2.18 -23.78
CA GLY A 414 -10.83 1.70 -22.54
C GLY A 414 -9.81 1.10 -21.56
N HIS A 415 -8.57 1.60 -21.59
CA HIS A 415 -7.53 1.21 -20.64
C HIS A 415 -7.49 2.12 -19.42
N ARG A 416 -6.82 1.65 -18.37
CA ARG A 416 -6.78 2.26 -17.04
C ARG A 416 -5.39 2.79 -16.79
N VAL A 417 -5.23 4.12 -16.66
CA VAL A 417 -3.94 4.72 -16.31
C VAL A 417 -3.74 4.62 -14.79
N GLU A 418 -2.59 4.16 -14.32
CA GLU A 418 -2.34 4.00 -12.88
C GLU A 418 -0.86 4.04 -12.51
N GLY A 419 -0.54 4.76 -11.44
CA GLY A 419 0.80 4.84 -10.88
C GLY A 419 1.78 5.63 -11.76
N LEU A 420 2.42 6.64 -11.19
CA LEU A 420 3.44 7.42 -11.88
C LEU A 420 4.70 6.57 -12.15
N HIS A 421 5.55 7.04 -13.06
CA HIS A 421 6.87 6.43 -13.32
C HIS A 421 7.73 6.30 -12.04
N THR A 422 7.50 7.18 -11.06
CA THR A 422 8.13 7.19 -9.73
C THR A 422 7.48 6.27 -8.69
N LEU A 423 6.39 5.57 -9.00
CA LEU A 423 5.70 4.70 -8.02
C LEU A 423 6.63 3.58 -7.54
N PRO A 424 7.05 3.54 -6.27
CA PRO A 424 8.10 2.64 -5.83
C PRO A 424 7.57 1.31 -5.27
N ASN A 425 8.43 0.28 -5.26
CA ASN A 425 8.24 -0.96 -4.50
C ASN A 425 6.96 -1.75 -4.81
N LEU A 426 6.43 -1.63 -6.02
CA LEU A 426 5.15 -2.24 -6.35
C LEU A 426 5.29 -3.75 -6.60
N SER A 427 6.43 -4.23 -7.09
CA SER A 427 6.74 -5.67 -7.16
C SER A 427 6.71 -6.32 -5.77
N PHE A 428 7.21 -5.61 -4.75
CA PHE A 428 7.15 -6.08 -3.36
C PHE A 428 5.73 -6.02 -2.82
N SER A 429 5.09 -4.85 -2.92
CA SER A 429 3.81 -4.57 -2.27
C SER A 429 2.66 -5.40 -2.85
N SER A 430 2.72 -5.74 -4.15
CA SER A 430 1.73 -6.61 -4.80
C SER A 430 1.74 -8.06 -4.28
N LEU A 431 2.80 -8.46 -3.58
CA LEU A 431 2.95 -9.79 -2.98
C LEU A 431 2.68 -9.80 -1.47
N VAL A 432 2.34 -8.65 -0.87
CA VAL A 432 1.97 -8.56 0.54
C VAL A 432 0.44 -8.42 0.65
N PRO A 433 -0.29 -9.50 1.01
CA PRO A 433 -1.74 -9.42 1.15
C PRO A 433 -2.13 -8.53 2.33
N ALA A 434 -3.37 -8.06 2.35
CA ALA A 434 -3.95 -7.47 3.56
C ALA A 434 -3.97 -8.50 4.70
N THR A 435 -4.12 -8.05 5.94
CA THR A 435 -4.34 -8.94 7.07
C THR A 435 -5.59 -9.80 6.81
N PRO A 436 -5.55 -11.12 7.04
CA PRO A 436 -6.72 -11.97 6.85
C PRO A 436 -7.95 -11.42 7.59
N GLY A 437 -9.09 -11.33 6.89
CA GLY A 437 -10.32 -10.79 7.45
C GLY A 437 -10.35 -9.26 7.62
N PHE A 438 -9.33 -8.54 7.19
CA PHE A 438 -9.33 -7.07 7.23
C PHE A 438 -10.50 -6.52 6.41
N GLN A 439 -11.32 -5.69 7.05
CA GLN A 439 -12.40 -4.97 6.39
C GLN A 439 -12.00 -3.51 6.25
N PHE A 440 -11.93 -3.02 5.00
CA PHE A 440 -11.78 -1.61 4.74
C PHE A 440 -13.06 -0.89 5.21
N LYS A 441 -12.89 0.07 6.12
CA LYS A 441 -13.97 0.86 6.71
C LYS A 441 -13.63 2.33 6.62
N ASN A 442 -14.57 3.10 6.09
CA ASN A 442 -14.44 4.54 5.93
C ASN A 442 -15.16 5.28 7.07
N ASN A 443 -14.84 6.56 7.28
CA ASN A 443 -15.45 7.36 8.33
C ASN A 443 -16.79 7.96 7.87
N HIS A 444 -17.87 7.19 7.95
CA HIS A 444 -19.22 7.69 7.65
C HIS A 444 -19.75 8.57 8.79
N ASN A 445 -19.92 9.87 8.53
CA ASN A 445 -20.44 10.88 9.45
C ASN A 445 -21.96 11.05 9.38
N ILE A 446 -22.59 10.46 8.34
CA ILE A 446 -24.05 10.36 8.23
C ILE A 446 -24.61 9.30 9.19
N ARG A 447 -25.53 9.72 10.07
CA ARG A 447 -26.20 8.86 11.05
C ARG A 447 -27.68 8.70 10.69
N PRO A 448 -28.23 7.47 10.68
CA PRO A 448 -29.65 7.25 10.48
C PRO A 448 -30.51 8.08 11.44
N GLY A 449 -31.60 8.67 10.93
CA GLY A 449 -32.56 9.46 11.71
C GLY A 449 -32.10 10.86 12.12
N LYS A 450 -30.83 11.23 11.92
CA LYS A 450 -30.36 12.61 12.14
C LYS A 450 -30.78 13.50 10.98
N ASP A 451 -31.29 14.69 11.28
CA ASP A 451 -31.56 15.67 10.24
C ASP A 451 -30.27 16.39 9.81
N TYR A 452 -30.13 16.51 8.49
CA TYR A 452 -29.03 17.17 7.78
C TYR A 452 -29.61 18.24 6.86
N SER A 453 -30.65 18.96 7.33
CA SER A 453 -31.17 20.12 6.60
C SER A 453 -30.20 21.29 6.76
N PRO A 454 -29.64 21.82 5.66
CA PRO A 454 -28.69 22.92 5.73
C PRO A 454 -29.36 24.22 6.20
N ARG A 455 -28.61 25.01 6.96
CA ARG A 455 -29.01 26.35 7.42
C ARG A 455 -28.65 27.41 6.37
N ASN A 456 -28.93 28.67 6.68
CA ASN A 456 -28.60 29.81 5.83
C ASN A 456 -27.10 30.19 5.94
N LYS A 457 -26.21 29.29 5.51
CA LYS A 457 -24.73 29.38 5.65
C LYS A 457 -23.98 29.02 4.37
N VAL A 458 -22.67 29.24 4.37
CA VAL A 458 -21.74 28.69 3.39
C VAL A 458 -21.13 27.43 3.99
N TYR A 459 -21.29 26.29 3.31
CA TYR A 459 -20.67 25.04 3.70
C TYR A 459 -19.43 24.84 2.84
N ILE A 460 -18.31 24.49 3.48
CA ILE A 460 -17.05 24.18 2.81
C ILE A 460 -16.73 22.71 3.04
N SER A 461 -16.27 22.02 1.99
CA SER A 461 -15.56 20.77 2.12
C SER A 461 -14.30 20.80 1.25
N CYS A 462 -13.24 20.15 1.72
CA CYS A 462 -11.95 20.10 1.06
C CYS A 462 -11.63 18.68 0.62
N ILE A 463 -11.21 18.54 -0.63
CA ILE A 463 -10.74 17.28 -1.19
C ILE A 463 -9.30 17.49 -1.62
N GLN A 464 -8.37 16.67 -1.12
CA GLN A 464 -7.06 16.56 -1.73
C GLN A 464 -7.08 15.46 -2.78
N THR A 465 -6.65 15.83 -3.99
CA THR A 465 -6.66 14.96 -5.17
C THR A 465 -5.28 14.40 -5.49
N ASP A 466 -5.14 13.78 -6.66
CA ASP A 466 -3.94 13.10 -7.18
C ASP A 466 -3.67 11.75 -6.50
N GLY A 467 -4.66 11.26 -5.75
CA GLY A 467 -4.59 9.98 -5.04
C GLY A 467 -3.77 10.01 -3.74
N ILE A 468 -4.20 9.17 -2.79
CA ILE A 468 -3.57 9.06 -1.48
C ILE A 468 -2.12 8.58 -1.59
N GLY A 469 -1.24 9.31 -0.90
CA GLY A 469 0.17 8.97 -0.78
C GLY A 469 1.12 9.79 -1.64
N LEU A 470 0.60 10.61 -2.55
CA LEU A 470 1.32 11.78 -3.04
C LEU A 470 1.05 12.97 -2.09
N GLY A 471 2.11 13.72 -1.75
CA GLY A 471 1.95 14.98 -1.04
C GLY A 471 1.63 14.88 0.46
N ALA A 472 0.52 15.49 0.89
CA ALA A 472 0.35 15.95 2.28
C ALA A 472 -0.14 14.95 3.33
N TRP A 473 -0.30 13.66 2.99
CA TRP A 473 -0.81 12.63 3.92
C TRP A 473 -0.03 12.54 5.25
N LEU A 474 1.30 12.73 5.20
CA LEU A 474 2.18 12.68 6.37
C LEU A 474 2.58 14.08 6.88
N LYS A 475 1.96 15.14 6.36
CA LYS A 475 2.31 16.52 6.72
C LYS A 475 1.54 17.00 7.97
N PRO A 476 2.03 18.05 8.65
CA PRO A 476 1.35 18.62 9.82
C PRO A 476 -0.08 19.08 9.52
N GLY A 477 -0.90 19.13 10.58
CA GLY A 477 -2.30 19.58 10.51
C GLY A 477 -3.31 18.49 10.14
N ARG A 478 -2.87 17.32 9.62
CA ARG A 478 -3.77 16.21 9.33
C ARG A 478 -4.57 15.80 10.58
N GLY A 479 -5.88 15.68 10.42
CA GLY A 479 -6.82 15.36 11.49
C GLY A 479 -7.35 16.58 12.27
N GLU A 480 -6.84 17.80 12.04
CA GLU A 480 -7.34 19.01 12.72
C GLU A 480 -8.67 19.54 12.16
N ILE A 481 -9.00 19.21 10.90
CA ILE A 481 -10.24 19.57 10.20
C ILE A 481 -10.78 18.39 9.39
N PRO A 482 -12.10 18.30 9.12
CA PRO A 482 -12.65 17.33 8.18
C PRO A 482 -12.00 17.47 6.79
N TYR A 483 -11.59 16.35 6.21
CA TYR A 483 -10.81 16.36 4.98
C TYR A 483 -11.05 15.09 4.17
N ALA A 484 -11.29 15.24 2.87
CA ALA A 484 -11.50 14.10 1.98
C ALA A 484 -10.25 13.78 1.15
N TRP A 485 -10.05 12.49 0.89
CA TRP A 485 -8.89 11.97 0.17
C TRP A 485 -9.32 11.01 -0.93
N GLU A 486 -8.82 11.27 -2.13
CA GLU A 486 -8.87 10.33 -3.24
C GLU A 486 -8.07 9.06 -2.92
N VAL A 487 -8.63 7.87 -3.13
CA VAL A 487 -7.88 6.62 -2.92
C VAL A 487 -7.50 5.96 -4.24
N LEU A 488 -6.27 5.43 -4.29
CA LEU A 488 -5.79 4.61 -5.40
C LEU A 488 -6.44 3.23 -5.33
N MET A 489 -7.64 3.10 -5.91
CA MET A 489 -8.52 1.95 -5.72
C MET A 489 -7.89 0.62 -6.14
N ASN A 490 -7.02 0.60 -7.16
CA ASN A 490 -6.33 -0.62 -7.57
C ASN A 490 -5.34 -1.16 -6.52
N TYR A 491 -5.00 -0.39 -5.47
CA TYR A 491 -4.15 -0.89 -4.39
C TYR A 491 -4.76 -2.09 -3.65
N VAL A 492 -6.07 -2.33 -3.75
CA VAL A 492 -6.70 -3.53 -3.18
C VAL A 492 -6.12 -4.84 -3.71
N TRP A 493 -5.49 -4.83 -4.89
CA TRP A 493 -4.80 -5.97 -5.46
C TRP A 493 -3.33 -5.66 -5.83
N MET A 494 -3.00 -4.41 -6.17
CA MET A 494 -1.63 -3.99 -6.50
C MET A 494 -0.75 -3.77 -5.27
N ALA A 495 -1.34 -3.40 -4.14
CA ALA A 495 -0.61 -3.19 -2.88
C ALA A 495 -1.53 -3.36 -1.65
N PRO A 496 -2.10 -4.55 -1.41
CA PRO A 496 -3.23 -4.71 -0.48
C PRO A 496 -2.87 -4.32 0.96
N ALA A 497 -1.67 -4.68 1.41
CA ALA A 497 -1.15 -4.28 2.72
C ALA A 497 -0.89 -2.78 2.85
N MET A 498 -0.58 -2.10 1.75
CA MET A 498 -0.39 -0.65 1.73
C MET A 498 -1.74 0.08 1.74
N ALA A 499 -2.77 -0.46 1.09
CA ALA A 499 -4.14 0.02 1.28
C ALA A 499 -4.57 -0.10 2.76
N GLU A 500 -4.32 -1.26 3.38
CA GLU A 500 -4.57 -1.47 4.82
C GLU A 500 -3.83 -0.45 5.70
N TYR A 501 -2.58 -0.11 5.36
CA TYR A 501 -1.81 0.92 6.05
C TYR A 501 -2.53 2.26 6.09
N PHE A 502 -3.03 2.76 4.95
CA PHE A 502 -3.74 4.04 4.91
C PHE A 502 -5.03 4.02 5.75
N TYR A 503 -5.80 2.94 5.68
CA TYR A 503 -7.02 2.78 6.48
C TYR A 503 -6.72 2.69 7.98
N THR A 504 -5.66 1.97 8.36
CA THR A 504 -5.27 1.82 9.77
C THR A 504 -4.82 3.15 10.38
N MET A 505 -4.26 4.05 9.57
CA MET A 505 -3.82 5.37 10.03
C MET A 505 -4.90 6.45 9.95
N ALA A 506 -6.07 6.18 9.35
CA ALA A 506 -7.14 7.15 9.19
C ALA A 506 -7.55 7.76 10.55
N THR A 507 -7.58 9.09 10.62
CA THR A 507 -8.14 9.83 11.74
C THR A 507 -9.66 9.95 11.57
N PRO A 508 -10.45 10.25 12.63
CA PRO A 508 -11.90 10.43 12.48
C PRO A 508 -12.33 11.52 11.49
N ASN A 509 -11.42 12.43 11.12
CA ASN A 509 -11.68 13.53 10.20
C ASN A 509 -11.27 13.22 8.75
N ASP A 510 -10.65 12.06 8.48
CA ASP A 510 -10.32 11.65 7.12
C ASP A 510 -11.51 10.92 6.47
N TYR A 511 -11.88 11.30 5.25
CA TYR A 511 -12.95 10.65 4.49
C TYR A 511 -12.43 10.19 3.12
N PHE A 512 -12.58 8.91 2.79
CA PHE A 512 -12.06 8.38 1.52
C PHE A 512 -13.11 8.42 0.40
N ILE A 513 -12.67 8.72 -0.82
CA ILE A 513 -13.52 8.74 -2.03
C ILE A 513 -12.92 7.94 -3.17
N GLY A 514 -13.77 7.36 -4.02
CA GLY A 514 -13.33 6.87 -5.33
C GLY A 514 -13.11 8.05 -6.27
N CYS A 515 -12.24 7.91 -7.26
CA CYS A 515 -11.74 9.03 -8.04
C CYS A 515 -11.16 8.58 -9.39
N LEU A 516 -10.58 9.55 -10.09
CA LEU A 516 -9.89 9.38 -11.37
C LEU A 516 -10.81 8.86 -12.48
N SER A 517 -12.11 9.12 -12.33
CA SER A 517 -13.14 8.84 -13.34
C SER A 517 -13.28 7.37 -13.73
N GLY A 518 -12.72 6.42 -12.99
CA GLY A 518 -12.73 5.04 -13.44
C GLY A 518 -12.05 4.07 -12.49
N PRO A 519 -11.86 2.81 -12.90
CA PRO A 519 -11.16 1.81 -12.11
C PRO A 519 -9.63 2.02 -12.18
N GLY A 520 -9.20 3.27 -12.17
CA GLY A 520 -7.94 3.82 -12.67
C GLY A 520 -8.23 5.10 -13.46
N TYR A 521 -7.20 5.89 -13.75
CA TYR A 521 -7.35 7.20 -14.41
C TYR A 521 -7.76 7.09 -15.87
N MET A 522 -8.84 7.79 -16.23
CA MET A 522 -9.38 7.86 -17.59
C MET A 522 -10.20 9.14 -17.81
N TYR A 523 -10.46 9.47 -19.07
CA TYR A 523 -11.38 10.54 -19.48
C TYR A 523 -12.66 9.95 -20.08
N PRO A 524 -13.79 9.97 -19.35
CA PRO A 524 -15.01 9.28 -19.78
C PRO A 524 -15.62 9.83 -21.08
N LYS A 525 -15.34 11.07 -21.50
CA LYS A 525 -15.71 11.62 -22.81
C LYS A 525 -14.90 10.99 -23.95
N ALA A 526 -13.65 10.61 -23.70
CA ALA A 526 -12.77 9.92 -24.66
C ALA A 526 -12.99 8.40 -24.71
N VAL A 527 -13.59 7.81 -23.68
CA VAL A 527 -13.90 6.37 -23.66
C VAL A 527 -15.02 6.05 -24.68
N PRO A 528 -14.85 5.05 -25.56
CA PRO A 528 -15.91 4.60 -26.44
C PRO A 528 -17.18 4.23 -25.65
N PRO A 529 -18.39 4.63 -26.06
CA PRO A 529 -19.59 4.54 -25.21
C PRO A 529 -19.94 3.13 -24.73
N HIS A 530 -19.59 2.10 -25.52
CA HIS A 530 -19.84 0.70 -25.16
C HIS A 530 -18.83 0.14 -24.13
N LEU A 531 -17.68 0.81 -23.94
CA LEU A 531 -16.64 0.45 -22.96
C LEU A 531 -16.82 1.14 -21.61
N LEU A 532 -17.52 2.27 -21.56
CA LEU A 532 -17.70 3.04 -20.31
C LEU A 532 -18.48 2.28 -19.22
N PRO A 533 -19.62 1.62 -19.50
CA PRO A 533 -20.38 0.90 -18.47
C PRO A 533 -19.58 -0.19 -17.72
N PRO A 534 -18.83 -1.11 -18.37
CA PRO A 534 -18.03 -2.09 -17.64
C PRO A 534 -16.90 -1.47 -16.82
N LEU A 535 -16.32 -0.34 -17.26
CA LEU A 535 -15.32 0.39 -16.46
C LEU A 535 -15.96 0.95 -15.18
N ILE A 536 -17.12 1.59 -15.28
CA ILE A 536 -17.88 2.10 -14.13
C ILE A 536 -18.28 0.95 -13.19
N ALA A 537 -18.70 -0.20 -13.73
CA ALA A 537 -19.03 -1.37 -12.92
C ALA A 537 -17.82 -1.88 -12.12
N LYS A 538 -16.61 -1.84 -12.71
CA LYS A 538 -15.38 -2.19 -12.00
C LYS A 538 -15.03 -1.17 -10.91
N SER A 539 -15.22 0.12 -11.16
CA SER A 539 -15.10 1.14 -10.10
C SER A 539 -16.06 0.88 -8.95
N ARG A 540 -17.32 0.54 -9.23
CA ARG A 540 -18.31 0.22 -8.21
C ARG A 540 -17.90 -0.98 -7.35
N GLU A 541 -17.33 -2.03 -7.94
CA GLU A 541 -16.77 -3.16 -7.19
C GLU A 541 -15.72 -2.70 -6.18
N PHE A 542 -14.78 -1.84 -6.61
CA PHE A 542 -13.77 -1.29 -5.71
C PHE A 542 -14.37 -0.39 -4.63
N MET A 543 -15.35 0.46 -4.98
CA MET A 543 -16.04 1.30 -4.00
C MET A 543 -16.72 0.45 -2.92
N GLN A 544 -17.35 -0.66 -3.28
CA GLN A 544 -17.97 -1.58 -2.32
C GLN A 544 -16.93 -2.23 -1.41
N LEU A 545 -15.81 -2.67 -1.96
CA LEU A 545 -14.71 -3.30 -1.19
C LEU A 545 -14.05 -2.31 -0.22
N LEU A 546 -13.88 -1.06 -0.65
CA LEU A 546 -13.20 0.01 0.09
C LEU A 546 -14.16 0.85 0.95
N ASP A 547 -15.45 0.52 0.98
CA ASP A 547 -16.47 1.26 1.74
C ASP A 547 -16.56 2.76 1.36
N LEU A 548 -16.47 3.02 0.05
CA LEU A 548 -16.55 4.36 -0.55
C LEU A 548 -17.98 4.65 -1.00
N ARG A 549 -18.46 5.88 -0.74
CA ARG A 549 -19.82 6.31 -1.13
C ARG A 549 -19.85 7.55 -2.03
N VAL A 550 -18.69 8.12 -2.33
CA VAL A 550 -18.55 9.30 -3.19
C VAL A 550 -17.55 8.96 -4.29
N PHE A 551 -17.82 9.44 -5.50
CA PHE A 551 -16.96 9.21 -6.66
C PHE A 551 -16.66 10.53 -7.38
N GLU A 552 -15.39 10.79 -7.63
CA GLU A 552 -14.89 11.95 -8.37
C GLU A 552 -14.64 11.61 -9.84
N ILE A 553 -15.02 12.54 -10.73
CA ILE A 553 -14.93 12.42 -12.18
C ILE A 553 -14.31 13.67 -12.81
N MET A 554 -13.14 13.48 -13.40
CA MET A 554 -12.40 14.44 -14.21
C MET A 554 -12.41 14.09 -15.69
N ASP A 555 -12.40 15.09 -16.56
CA ASP A 555 -12.18 14.90 -17.99
C ASP A 555 -11.46 16.09 -18.63
N TYR A 556 -10.30 15.85 -19.25
CA TYR A 556 -9.54 16.85 -20.00
C TYR A 556 -9.33 16.49 -21.47
N SER A 557 -10.20 15.64 -22.02
CA SER A 557 -10.04 15.20 -23.42
C SER A 557 -10.27 16.31 -24.45
N GLU A 558 -10.89 17.43 -24.03
CA GLU A 558 -11.22 18.58 -24.86
C GLU A 558 -10.56 19.86 -24.32
N GLY A 559 -9.25 19.81 -24.03
CA GLY A 559 -8.44 20.97 -23.61
C GLY A 559 -7.78 20.82 -22.24
N ALA A 560 -6.91 21.75 -21.86
CA ALA A 560 -6.09 21.65 -20.64
C ALA A 560 -6.75 22.33 -19.44
N THR A 561 -6.91 21.61 -18.32
CA THR A 561 -7.26 22.16 -16.99
C THR A 561 -8.26 23.32 -17.02
N VAL A 562 -7.83 24.54 -16.72
CA VAL A 562 -8.66 25.76 -16.65
C VAL A 562 -9.01 26.38 -18.01
N GLU A 563 -8.23 26.06 -19.04
CA GLU A 563 -8.42 26.56 -20.42
C GLU A 563 -9.25 25.58 -21.25
N GLY A 564 -9.44 24.35 -20.76
CA GLY A 564 -10.14 23.27 -21.43
C GLY A 564 -11.52 23.03 -20.88
N ASN A 565 -12.27 22.19 -21.61
CA ASN A 565 -13.61 21.84 -21.21
C ASN A 565 -13.64 20.66 -20.24
N THR A 566 -13.69 20.98 -18.96
CA THR A 566 -13.76 20.03 -17.83
C THR A 566 -15.18 19.56 -17.51
N ASN A 567 -16.17 20.16 -18.18
CA ASN A 567 -17.57 19.86 -17.97
C ASN A 567 -17.92 18.50 -18.62
N LEU A 568 -18.87 17.80 -18.00
CA LEU A 568 -19.31 16.51 -18.48
C LEU A 568 -20.62 16.64 -19.24
N THR A 569 -20.74 15.83 -20.29
CA THR A 569 -21.99 15.70 -21.03
C THR A 569 -23.04 15.01 -20.17
N LYS A 570 -24.32 15.31 -20.41
CA LYS A 570 -25.43 14.64 -19.72
C LYS A 570 -25.34 13.12 -19.82
N ARG A 571 -24.92 12.58 -20.98
CA ARG A 571 -24.76 11.14 -21.21
C ARG A 571 -23.73 10.52 -20.25
N VAL A 572 -22.57 11.15 -20.08
CA VAL A 572 -21.54 10.66 -19.15
C VAL A 572 -22.08 10.65 -17.73
N VAL A 573 -22.72 11.74 -17.31
CA VAL A 573 -23.34 11.84 -15.98
C VAL A 573 -24.42 10.76 -15.77
N ASP A 574 -25.26 10.51 -16.78
CA ASP A 574 -26.29 9.46 -16.77
C ASP A 574 -25.69 8.07 -16.50
N GLU A 575 -24.56 7.74 -17.12
CA GLU A 575 -23.91 6.43 -16.94
C GLU A 575 -23.35 6.25 -15.52
N TYR A 576 -22.82 7.29 -14.88
CA TYR A 576 -22.37 7.19 -13.48
C TYR A 576 -23.52 7.00 -12.50
N TYR A 577 -24.61 7.77 -12.63
CA TYR A 577 -25.80 7.59 -11.81
C TYR A 577 -26.37 6.17 -11.93
N LYS A 578 -26.42 5.64 -13.16
CA LYS A 578 -26.90 4.29 -13.45
C LYS A 578 -25.95 3.21 -12.92
N GLY A 579 -24.64 3.40 -13.12
CA GLY A 579 -23.63 2.40 -12.78
C GLY A 579 -23.23 2.37 -11.30
N MET A 580 -23.50 3.45 -10.55
CA MET A 580 -23.16 3.58 -9.12
C MET A 580 -24.37 4.00 -8.26
N PRO A 581 -25.44 3.18 -8.20
CA PRO A 581 -26.66 3.57 -7.50
C PRO A 581 -26.49 3.73 -5.98
N GLU A 582 -25.46 3.15 -5.37
CA GLU A 582 -25.17 3.29 -3.92
C GLU A 582 -24.41 4.57 -3.57
N ALA A 583 -23.87 5.28 -4.56
CA ALA A 583 -23.19 6.54 -4.31
C ALA A 583 -24.19 7.56 -3.71
N ILE A 584 -23.72 8.32 -2.73
CA ILE A 584 -24.49 9.41 -2.12
C ILE A 584 -24.32 10.74 -2.87
N GLY A 585 -23.34 10.81 -3.76
CA GLY A 585 -23.09 11.96 -4.63
C GLY A 585 -21.81 11.78 -5.45
N PHE A 586 -21.62 12.68 -6.40
CA PHE A 586 -20.51 12.67 -7.35
C PHE A 586 -19.85 14.04 -7.40
N ILE A 587 -18.54 14.04 -7.62
CA ILE A 587 -17.73 15.25 -7.76
C ILE A 587 -17.25 15.38 -9.19
N ASN A 588 -17.14 16.61 -9.72
CA ASN A 588 -16.52 16.82 -11.02
C ASN A 588 -15.45 17.91 -11.06
N GLY A 589 -14.40 17.58 -11.80
CA GLY A 589 -13.32 18.48 -12.15
C GLY A 589 -12.05 18.14 -11.39
N TYR A 590 -11.05 18.97 -11.62
CA TYR A 590 -9.83 19.04 -10.81
C TYR A 590 -9.71 20.52 -10.47
N SER A 591 -9.47 21.35 -11.48
CA SER A 591 -9.78 22.78 -11.43
C SER A 591 -11.29 23.06 -11.36
N PRO A 592 -11.69 24.33 -11.10
CA PRO A 592 -13.10 24.71 -11.13
C PRO A 592 -13.80 24.23 -12.39
N SER A 593 -15.00 23.68 -12.23
CA SER A 593 -15.81 23.08 -13.29
C SER A 593 -17.28 23.43 -13.06
N HIS A 594 -18.15 23.12 -14.02
CA HIS A 594 -19.53 23.62 -14.03
C HIS A 594 -20.59 22.57 -14.42
N THR A 595 -20.39 21.32 -13.99
CA THR A 595 -21.38 20.25 -14.11
C THR A 595 -22.16 20.10 -12.81
N PHE A 596 -23.45 20.42 -12.85
CA PHE A 596 -24.32 20.41 -11.67
C PHE A 596 -25.64 19.71 -11.96
N THR A 597 -26.06 18.78 -11.11
CA THR A 597 -27.41 18.19 -11.14
C THR A 597 -27.71 17.52 -9.80
N VAL A 598 -28.97 17.20 -9.52
CA VAL A 598 -29.37 16.36 -8.38
C VAL A 598 -30.40 15.36 -8.86
N ARG A 599 -30.22 14.08 -8.50
CA ARG A 599 -31.19 13.02 -8.76
C ARG A 599 -31.47 12.25 -7.50
N ASP A 600 -32.73 12.14 -7.11
CA ASP A 600 -33.15 11.39 -5.93
C ASP A 600 -32.36 11.77 -4.66
N GLY A 601 -32.07 13.06 -4.50
CA GLY A 601 -31.29 13.59 -3.37
C GLY A 601 -29.78 13.31 -3.42
N LYS A 602 -29.24 12.82 -4.54
CA LYS A 602 -27.80 12.59 -4.77
C LYS A 602 -27.26 13.69 -5.69
N PRO A 603 -26.44 14.62 -5.18
CA PRO A 603 -25.91 15.69 -6.00
C PRO A 603 -24.73 15.21 -6.86
N PHE A 604 -24.62 15.81 -8.03
CA PHE A 604 -23.42 15.87 -8.85
C PHE A 604 -22.95 17.32 -8.80
N ILE A 605 -21.78 17.58 -8.22
CA ILE A 605 -21.30 18.94 -7.94
C ILE A 605 -19.85 19.10 -8.38
N SER A 606 -19.56 20.19 -9.08
CA SER A 606 -18.20 20.52 -9.48
C SER A 606 -17.42 21.26 -8.39
N TYR A 607 -16.08 21.24 -8.49
CA TYR A 607 -15.24 22.13 -7.67
C TYR A 607 -15.52 23.60 -7.99
N ASP A 608 -15.60 24.42 -6.94
CA ASP A 608 -15.75 25.89 -7.04
C ASP A 608 -14.39 26.59 -7.02
N TYR A 609 -13.40 25.99 -6.37
CA TYR A 609 -12.11 26.64 -6.14
C TYR A 609 -10.96 25.63 -6.14
N TYR A 610 -9.87 25.99 -6.83
CA TYR A 610 -8.60 25.29 -6.78
C TYR A 610 -7.63 26.04 -5.88
N LEU A 611 -7.27 25.45 -4.74
CA LEU A 611 -6.29 25.99 -3.82
C LEU A 611 -4.88 25.56 -4.25
N SER A 612 -4.24 26.42 -5.05
CA SER A 612 -2.83 26.30 -5.40
C SER A 612 -1.92 26.34 -4.15
N PRO A 613 -0.80 25.58 -4.13
CA PRO A 613 0.16 25.58 -3.03
C PRO A 613 0.91 26.92 -2.89
N THR A 614 0.98 27.71 -3.95
CA THR A 614 1.71 28.98 -3.99
C THR A 614 0.83 30.20 -3.77
N ARG A 615 -0.51 30.05 -3.75
CA ARG A 615 -1.44 31.16 -3.47
C ARG A 615 -1.19 31.71 -2.06
N PRO A 616 -0.95 33.01 -1.86
CA PRO A 616 -0.85 33.57 -0.51
C PRO A 616 -2.13 33.32 0.29
N GLU A 617 -2.01 33.07 1.61
CA GLU A 617 -3.19 32.77 2.42
C GLU A 617 -4.21 33.91 2.44
N ALA A 618 -3.75 35.16 2.48
CA ALA A 618 -4.64 36.33 2.47
C ALA A 618 -5.45 36.42 1.17
N ASP A 619 -4.82 36.11 0.04
CA ASP A 619 -5.48 36.07 -1.26
C ASP A 619 -6.50 34.93 -1.32
N ALA A 620 -6.13 33.73 -0.84
CA ALA A 620 -7.07 32.61 -0.78
C ALA A 620 -8.30 32.93 0.10
N VAL A 621 -8.13 33.63 1.23
CA VAL A 621 -9.25 34.11 2.06
C VAL A 621 -10.13 35.09 1.27
N ALA A 622 -9.52 36.06 0.60
CA ALA A 622 -10.24 37.05 -0.19
C ALA A 622 -11.02 36.40 -1.35
N ASP A 623 -10.43 35.41 -2.03
CA ASP A 623 -11.05 34.65 -3.11
C ASP A 623 -12.30 33.89 -2.61
N LEU A 624 -12.19 33.20 -1.47
CA LEU A 624 -13.32 32.47 -0.88
C LEU A 624 -14.45 33.41 -0.45
N GLN A 625 -14.12 34.59 0.06
CA GLN A 625 -15.09 35.64 0.40
C GLN A 625 -15.73 36.26 -0.85
N GLU A 626 -14.97 36.44 -1.93
CA GLU A 626 -15.49 36.91 -3.22
C GLU A 626 -16.43 35.90 -3.85
N LEU A 627 -16.03 34.63 -3.97
CA LEU A 627 -16.89 33.54 -4.44
C LEU A 627 -18.20 33.46 -3.65
N THR A 628 -18.13 33.67 -2.34
CA THR A 628 -19.29 33.67 -1.45
C THR A 628 -20.24 34.85 -1.69
N ARG A 629 -19.70 36.02 -2.07
CA ARG A 629 -20.48 37.20 -2.44
C ARG A 629 -21.14 37.04 -3.81
N ILE A 630 -20.40 36.49 -4.78
CA ILE A 630 -20.92 36.16 -6.12
C ILE A 630 -22.05 35.15 -6.01
N ASN A 631 -21.84 34.07 -5.26
CA ASN A 631 -22.84 33.05 -5.00
C ASN A 631 -23.71 33.41 -3.80
N ALA A 632 -24.50 34.49 -3.88
CA ALA A 632 -25.25 35.04 -2.74
C ALA A 632 -26.41 34.17 -2.22
N LYS A 633 -26.90 33.19 -3.00
CA LYS A 633 -27.98 32.29 -2.58
C LYS A 633 -27.48 31.34 -1.48
N ARG A 634 -28.34 31.03 -0.51
CA ARG A 634 -27.99 30.20 0.66
C ARG A 634 -28.96 29.02 0.84
N PRO A 635 -28.49 27.85 1.33
CA PRO A 635 -27.08 27.51 1.60
C PRO A 635 -26.22 27.58 0.35
N TYR A 636 -24.95 27.95 0.48
CA TYR A 636 -23.96 27.84 -0.59
C TYR A 636 -23.05 26.66 -0.28
N PHE A 637 -22.81 25.80 -1.25
CA PHE A 637 -21.97 24.62 -1.14
C PHE A 637 -20.70 24.90 -1.92
N LEU A 638 -19.65 25.30 -1.22
CA LEU A 638 -18.35 25.69 -1.79
C LEU A 638 -17.39 24.51 -1.66
N LEU A 639 -17.15 23.81 -2.76
CA LEU A 639 -16.24 22.68 -2.80
C LEU A 639 -14.84 23.12 -3.22
N ILE A 640 -13.84 22.76 -2.41
CA ILE A 640 -12.44 23.15 -2.64
C ILE A 640 -11.62 21.93 -3.06
N HIS A 641 -11.02 22.02 -4.24
CA HIS A 641 -9.90 21.18 -4.64
C HIS A 641 -8.62 21.72 -3.99
N VAL A 642 -7.93 20.89 -3.22
CA VAL A 642 -6.63 21.22 -2.65
C VAL A 642 -5.52 20.44 -3.34
N ARG A 643 -4.52 21.14 -3.87
CA ARG A 643 -3.34 20.52 -4.47
C ARG A 643 -2.58 19.65 -3.45
N GLU A 644 -2.13 18.47 -3.84
CA GLU A 644 -1.48 17.46 -3.00
C GLU A 644 -0.27 17.96 -2.21
N SER A 645 0.43 18.96 -2.74
CA SER A 645 1.61 19.56 -2.10
C SER A 645 1.27 20.58 -1.00
N SER A 646 0.01 21.00 -0.86
CA SER A 646 -0.44 21.90 0.22
C SER A 646 -0.64 21.13 1.52
N ASP A 647 0.08 21.49 2.58
CA ASP A 647 -0.19 20.88 3.89
C ASP A 647 -1.52 21.37 4.51
N ILE A 648 -2.11 20.53 5.35
CA ILE A 648 -3.41 20.77 5.97
C ILE A 648 -3.33 21.94 6.96
N LYS A 649 -2.15 22.20 7.56
CA LYS A 649 -1.99 23.29 8.51
C LYS A 649 -2.20 24.65 7.84
N ARG A 650 -1.66 24.84 6.64
CA ARG A 650 -1.92 26.02 5.80
C ARG A 650 -3.40 26.11 5.41
N VAL A 651 -4.02 25.02 4.97
CA VAL A 651 -5.44 25.01 4.59
C VAL A 651 -6.30 25.44 5.77
N LYS A 652 -6.07 24.87 6.96
CA LYS A 652 -6.75 25.28 8.18
C LYS A 652 -6.52 26.76 8.50
N GLY A 653 -5.28 27.26 8.37
CA GLY A 653 -4.95 28.68 8.62
C GLY A 653 -5.72 29.65 7.70
N ILE A 654 -6.02 29.24 6.47
CA ILE A 654 -6.90 29.97 5.55
C ILE A 654 -8.35 29.91 6.04
N LEU A 655 -8.87 28.72 6.33
CA LEU A 655 -10.26 28.53 6.72
C LEU A 655 -10.61 29.18 8.08
N ASP A 656 -9.67 29.20 9.04
CA ASP A 656 -9.84 29.85 10.35
C ASP A 656 -9.99 31.37 10.26
N LYS A 657 -9.55 31.99 9.15
CA LYS A 657 -9.69 33.43 8.91
C LYS A 657 -11.04 33.79 8.27
N LEU A 658 -11.85 32.79 7.94
CA LEU A 658 -13.21 33.00 7.44
C LEU A 658 -14.17 33.33 8.60
N GLY A 659 -15.24 34.06 8.30
CA GLY A 659 -16.23 34.48 9.29
C GLY A 659 -17.20 33.38 9.74
N PRO A 660 -18.04 33.65 10.74
CA PRO A 660 -18.99 32.68 11.32
C PRO A 660 -20.09 32.18 10.37
N GLU A 661 -20.25 32.81 9.20
CA GLU A 661 -21.13 32.39 8.12
C GLU A 661 -20.66 31.14 7.38
N PHE A 662 -19.40 30.75 7.55
CA PHE A 662 -18.78 29.56 6.97
C PHE A 662 -18.78 28.39 7.96
N ASP A 663 -19.14 27.20 7.49
CA ASP A 663 -19.04 25.94 8.22
C ASP A 663 -18.21 24.93 7.40
N VAL A 664 -17.07 24.50 7.94
CA VAL A 664 -16.26 23.42 7.36
C VAL A 664 -16.84 22.08 7.82
N VAL A 665 -17.19 21.21 6.86
CA VAL A 665 -17.87 19.93 7.12
C VAL A 665 -17.24 18.79 6.33
N SER A 666 -17.41 17.56 6.82
CA SER A 666 -17.02 16.35 6.08
C SER A 666 -17.80 16.24 4.77
N LEU A 667 -17.17 15.64 3.75
CA LEU A 667 -17.71 15.62 2.39
C LEU A 667 -19.05 14.88 2.28
N ASP A 668 -19.24 13.81 3.05
CA ASP A 668 -20.51 13.08 3.09
C ASP A 668 -21.67 13.90 3.66
N VAL A 669 -21.40 14.67 4.73
CA VAL A 669 -22.35 15.65 5.30
C VAL A 669 -22.63 16.77 4.31
N PHE A 670 -21.60 17.30 3.67
CA PHE A 670 -21.70 18.31 2.62
C PHE A 670 -22.63 17.87 1.48
N LEU A 671 -22.39 16.69 0.89
CA LEU A 671 -23.20 16.17 -0.22
C LEU A 671 -24.62 15.82 0.20
N THR A 672 -24.82 15.29 1.42
CA THR A 672 -26.16 15.01 1.94
C THR A 672 -26.98 16.29 2.08
N MET A 673 -26.37 17.38 2.57
CA MET A 673 -27.02 18.69 2.65
C MET A 673 -27.31 19.27 1.25
N ALA A 674 -26.35 19.17 0.34
CA ALA A 674 -26.47 19.67 -1.03
C ALA A 674 -27.57 18.96 -1.82
N GLY A 675 -27.70 17.64 -1.66
CA GLY A 675 -28.76 16.85 -2.28
C GLY A 675 -30.16 17.18 -1.73
N LYS A 676 -30.27 17.51 -0.44
CA LYS A 676 -31.55 17.88 0.20
C LYS A 676 -32.04 19.27 -0.20
N LYS A 677 -31.15 20.27 -0.28
CA LYS A 677 -31.51 21.66 -0.59
C LYS A 677 -30.51 22.28 -1.57
N PRO A 678 -30.48 21.82 -2.83
CA PRO A 678 -29.57 22.36 -3.83
C PRO A 678 -29.92 23.82 -4.14
N THR A 679 -28.89 24.65 -4.23
CA THR A 679 -29.03 26.06 -4.62
C THR A 679 -28.39 26.40 -5.96
N PHE A 680 -27.50 25.53 -6.45
CA PHE A 680 -26.95 25.54 -7.79
C PHE A 680 -28.02 25.22 -8.84
N GLN A 681 -27.79 25.67 -10.07
CA GLN A 681 -28.66 25.40 -11.21
C GLN A 681 -28.16 24.19 -11.97
N GLU A 682 -29.07 23.37 -12.51
CA GLU A 682 -28.68 22.24 -13.33
C GLU A 682 -27.93 22.72 -14.58
N ARG A 683 -26.77 22.11 -14.84
CA ARG A 683 -25.90 22.41 -15.97
C ARG A 683 -25.10 21.19 -16.38
N PHE A 684 -25.03 20.95 -17.68
CA PHE A 684 -24.16 19.98 -18.32
C PHE A 684 -23.40 20.68 -19.44
N LEU A 685 -22.36 20.02 -19.96
CA LEU A 685 -21.75 20.44 -21.22
C LEU A 685 -22.76 20.32 -22.38
N ASP A 686 -23.03 21.43 -23.08
CA ASP A 686 -23.78 21.44 -24.34
C ASP A 686 -22.82 21.27 -25.53
N THR A 687 -23.21 20.45 -26.50
CA THR A 687 -22.54 20.29 -27.81
C THR A 687 -22.37 21.59 -28.61
N ARG A 688 -23.08 22.66 -28.27
CA ARG A 688 -22.94 23.99 -28.89
C ARG A 688 -21.79 24.80 -28.29
N ASP A 689 -21.42 24.54 -27.03
CA ASP A 689 -20.36 25.26 -26.32
C ASP A 689 -18.97 24.86 -26.85
N THR A 690 -18.83 23.69 -27.47
CA THR A 690 -17.54 23.20 -28.01
C THR A 690 -17.11 23.89 -29.31
N ARG A 691 -17.97 24.69 -29.97
CA ARG A 691 -17.64 25.38 -31.24
C ARG A 691 -17.13 26.80 -31.05
N SER A 692 -17.31 27.43 -29.88
CA SER A 692 -16.90 28.83 -29.66
C SER A 692 -15.46 29.00 -29.17
N GLU A 693 -14.79 27.95 -28.72
CA GLU A 693 -13.42 28.05 -28.19
C GLU A 693 -12.33 27.66 -29.20
N THR A 694 -12.70 27.05 -30.33
CA THR A 694 -11.74 26.64 -31.38
C THR A 694 -11.66 27.62 -32.56
N SER A 695 -12.37 28.75 -32.56
CA SER A 695 -12.43 29.64 -33.74
C SER A 695 -11.37 30.74 -33.81
N ASP A 696 -10.56 30.96 -32.76
CA ASP A 696 -9.73 32.18 -32.68
C ASP A 696 -8.22 31.88 -32.63
N SER A 697 -7.76 30.87 -33.38
CA SER A 697 -6.32 30.74 -33.72
C SER A 697 -6.14 30.03 -35.08
N GLU A 698 -6.36 30.79 -36.16
CA GLU A 698 -5.67 30.58 -37.45
C GLU A 698 -4.33 31.32 -37.47
#